data_AF-A0A4V3ERA8-F1
#
_entry.id   AF-A0A4V3ERA8-F1
#
_cell.length_a   1.000
_cell.length_b   1.000
_cell.length_c   1.000
_cell.angle_alpha   90.00
_cell.angle_beta   90.00
_cell.angle_gamma   90.00
#
_symmetry.space_group_name_H-M   'P 1'
#
loop_
_entity.id
_entity.type
_entity.pdbx_description
1 polymer ?
#
loop_
_entity_poly.entity_id
_entity_poly.type
_entity_poly.pdbx_seq_one_letter_code
_entity_poly.pdbx_strand_id
1 'polypeptide(L)'
;MIRNSHSFLYSCILLLVVNATSCFAQYETDLSVTLNEYTKELDIRQEFTYYNKSNYNLGVIYFNDWANAYSDKNTGLAKRFAQEFKKSLHLAKADERGKTTIISVVDDSYNGLEWSRTEGKDILKVTLNNILLPNTSTKVFITYKVKLPPNKYTPYGYGNRGDYYLKDWYLTPAVYDGKWHLYSNKNLEDLYMNETNTIINFKYPDSLNLASNFDIDSESKFPNGQFAQLKGNRQRGGEIILSPQKDFFTHRTPYMTFLTDIRAPRYSVIGQGLSINKVANFIHQNLGDYPHKKILVSELDYNKDPLYGLNQLPSFIRPYEEQFQFEMKFLKTAINSILRETMFLNPRKEQWLNSAIANYLMIAYIDKYYPDQKMMGKLSNIWGFRSFELAKMDFNDQYPFLYNLTARKNLDQALQTSNDSLIKFNQKIANKYKAGLGLAYLADYIGKEHVDESIKTFFEYYKLNTVKVHDFESILKRSTEQDINWFFKDYVSTDRKIDFKIKKVQKDTDSLLVTIKNKEGTNVPISVFGLKKDSVVSEYWFSNIEFEETFAIPNNQEDRLVLNYDKKIPEFNQRDNWKSLKGFLSSNKKLKFTFFKDAENPYYNQVFYVPVLSFNIYDGWTPGMRLYNKTLLERPFVYDFSPSYSFREKAFVGSGKFSYRKYLSKSGLYVAQYNIGAGTSHFNENSRYSSVTPSLSFGFRPADLLSNKRDFLSFRYVNIFRDFDPALISLANDPENPDYSVFNARYTSRNNGILDYNSWFADFQLAGSFSKLSFEYEYRKLFDNNRQLNLRFFAGKFLSNNTQTDFFSFALDRPTDYLFDYGYLGRSEDSGIYSQQIIIAEGGFKSFLDQQYRFSNDWMATVNGSFNLWKWIELYGDAGIVKNRGINGKFVYDSGVRLNLVTDYFELYLPVHSNNGWEVSQPNYGEKIRFIITVSPKTLTGLFTRKWF
;
A
#
# COMPACT_ATOMS: atom_id res chain seq x y z
N MET A 1 3.79 -78.02 -17.69
CA MET A 1 4.89 -77.07 -17.96
C MET A 1 4.36 -75.66 -18.30
N ILE A 2 3.27 -75.20 -17.66
CA ILE A 2 2.70 -73.83 -17.81
C ILE A 2 2.01 -73.48 -16.48
N ARG A 3 2.78 -73.10 -15.45
CA ARG A 3 2.21 -72.53 -14.21
C ARG A 3 3.16 -71.63 -13.41
N ASN A 4 4.44 -71.53 -13.79
CA ASN A 4 5.43 -70.68 -13.09
C ASN A 4 5.77 -69.36 -13.80
N SER A 5 5.17 -69.05 -14.95
CA SER A 5 5.49 -67.85 -15.73
C SER A 5 4.74 -66.58 -15.30
N HIS A 6 3.62 -66.69 -14.57
CA HIS A 6 2.85 -65.51 -14.16
C HIS A 6 3.34 -64.88 -12.83
N SER A 7 3.89 -65.66 -11.90
CA SER A 7 4.41 -65.11 -10.63
C SER A 7 5.71 -64.33 -10.80
N PHE A 8 6.51 -64.67 -11.81
CA PHE A 8 7.76 -63.97 -12.11
C PHE A 8 7.50 -62.63 -12.83
N LEU A 9 6.50 -62.57 -13.71
CA LEU A 9 6.10 -61.32 -14.38
C LEU A 9 5.50 -60.29 -13.42
N TYR A 10 4.69 -60.72 -12.45
CA TYR A 10 4.15 -59.83 -11.40
C TYR A 10 5.25 -59.36 -10.43
N SER A 11 6.23 -60.20 -10.11
CA SER A 11 7.38 -59.78 -9.28
C SER A 11 8.30 -58.80 -10.02
N CYS A 12 8.50 -58.95 -11.33
CA CYS A 12 9.26 -58.00 -12.15
C CYS A 12 8.51 -56.67 -12.37
N ILE A 13 7.17 -56.67 -12.45
CA ILE A 13 6.37 -55.43 -12.52
C ILE A 13 6.33 -54.73 -11.14
N LEU A 14 6.30 -55.47 -10.03
CA LEU A 14 6.43 -54.86 -8.69
C LEU A 14 7.84 -54.30 -8.44
N LEU A 15 8.91 -54.99 -8.91
CA LEU A 15 10.29 -54.49 -8.80
C LEU A 15 10.60 -53.33 -9.75
N LEU A 16 9.88 -53.19 -10.87
CA LEU A 16 9.96 -51.99 -11.74
C LEU A 16 9.18 -50.79 -11.20
N VAL A 17 8.21 -51.00 -10.30
CA VAL A 17 7.47 -49.93 -9.59
C VAL A 17 8.17 -49.51 -8.28
N VAL A 18 9.16 -50.28 -7.81
CA VAL A 18 10.02 -49.93 -6.65
C VAL A 18 11.40 -49.43 -7.09
N ASN A 19 11.55 -48.94 -8.33
CA ASN A 19 12.51 -47.86 -8.55
C ASN A 19 11.89 -46.60 -7.95
N ALA A 20 12.09 -46.44 -6.65
CA ALA A 20 12.02 -45.14 -6.01
C ALA A 20 12.88 -44.20 -6.86
N THR A 21 12.23 -43.38 -7.68
CA THR A 21 12.84 -42.18 -8.23
C THR A 21 13.25 -41.40 -7.01
N SER A 22 14.52 -41.56 -6.63
CA SER A 22 15.18 -40.71 -5.68
C SER A 22 15.08 -39.34 -6.31
N CYS A 23 14.10 -38.57 -5.89
CA CYS A 23 13.88 -37.23 -6.39
C CYS A 23 14.99 -36.39 -5.77
N PHE A 24 16.21 -36.50 -6.32
CA PHE A 24 17.35 -35.68 -5.94
C PHE A 24 16.95 -34.22 -6.09
N ALA A 25 17.46 -33.29 -5.29
CA ALA A 25 17.22 -31.86 -5.52
C ALA A 25 17.65 -31.42 -6.95
N GLN A 26 17.15 -30.29 -7.46
CA GLN A 26 17.66 -29.76 -8.76
C GLN A 26 19.16 -29.40 -8.67
N TYR A 27 19.64 -29.13 -7.47
CA TYR A 27 21.04 -28.84 -7.22
C TYR A 27 21.42 -29.18 -5.78
N GLU A 28 22.71 -29.41 -5.59
CA GLU A 28 23.37 -29.48 -4.29
C GLU A 28 24.39 -28.34 -4.19
N THR A 29 24.63 -27.84 -2.99
CA THR A 29 25.59 -26.75 -2.79
C THR A 29 26.41 -26.91 -1.53
N ASP A 30 27.72 -26.78 -1.71
CA ASP A 30 28.71 -26.75 -0.64
C ASP A 30 29.36 -25.37 -0.60
N LEU A 31 29.28 -24.72 0.56
CA LEU A 31 29.80 -23.38 0.78
C LEU A 31 30.92 -23.40 1.81
N SER A 32 32.01 -22.72 1.50
CA SER A 32 33.03 -22.31 2.48
C SER A 32 33.03 -20.80 2.57
N VAL A 33 32.70 -20.29 3.75
CA VAL A 33 32.41 -18.86 3.95
C VAL A 33 33.16 -18.33 5.16
N THR A 34 33.77 -17.16 4.99
CA THR A 34 34.44 -16.43 6.08
C THR A 34 33.86 -15.02 6.18
N LEU A 35 33.33 -14.66 7.35
CA LEU A 35 32.87 -13.30 7.65
C LEU A 35 34.02 -12.45 8.18
N ASN A 36 34.31 -11.35 7.49
CA ASN A 36 35.20 -10.30 7.98
C ASN A 36 34.38 -9.20 8.66
N GLU A 37 34.54 -9.06 9.98
CA GLU A 37 33.78 -8.09 10.76
C GLU A 37 34.17 -6.62 10.49
N TYR A 38 35.41 -6.36 10.06
CA TYR A 38 35.89 -4.99 9.84
C TYR A 38 35.42 -4.46 8.49
N THR A 39 35.54 -5.28 7.44
CA THR A 39 35.12 -4.89 6.08
C THR A 39 33.62 -5.13 5.84
N LYS A 40 32.96 -5.91 6.72
CA LYS A 40 31.56 -6.37 6.56
C LYS A 40 31.38 -7.17 5.26
N GLU A 41 32.39 -7.96 4.92
CA GLU A 41 32.41 -8.79 3.71
C GLU A 41 32.39 -10.29 4.05
N LEU A 42 31.75 -11.06 3.18
CA LEU A 42 31.80 -12.51 3.16
C LEU A 42 32.73 -12.94 2.03
N ASP A 43 33.79 -13.67 2.35
CA ASP A 43 34.60 -14.39 1.35
C ASP A 43 33.97 -15.77 1.14
N ILE A 44 33.50 -16.05 -0.08
CA ILE A 44 32.72 -17.25 -0.39
C ILE A 44 33.40 -18.06 -1.48
N ARG A 45 33.58 -19.36 -1.22
CA ARG A 45 33.83 -20.39 -2.23
C ARG A 45 32.61 -21.30 -2.26
N GLN A 46 32.01 -21.44 -3.41
CA GLN A 46 30.79 -22.21 -3.58
C GLN A 46 30.95 -23.23 -4.69
N GLU A 47 30.69 -24.48 -4.36
CA GLU A 47 30.52 -25.57 -5.30
C GLU A 47 29.02 -25.79 -5.52
N PHE A 48 28.62 -25.88 -6.79
CA PHE A 48 27.29 -26.31 -7.19
C PHE A 48 27.38 -27.57 -8.01
N THR A 49 26.60 -28.59 -7.62
CA THR A 49 26.27 -29.68 -8.52
C THR A 49 24.87 -29.41 -9.05
N TYR A 50 24.75 -29.08 -10.34
CA TYR A 50 23.45 -28.81 -10.97
C TYR A 50 22.99 -30.02 -11.77
N TYR A 51 21.75 -30.47 -11.53
CA TYR A 51 21.13 -31.61 -12.21
C TYR A 51 20.13 -31.11 -13.25
N ASN A 52 20.35 -31.45 -14.52
CA ASN A 52 19.39 -31.15 -15.58
C ASN A 52 18.25 -32.17 -15.59
N LYS A 53 17.23 -31.92 -14.78
CA LYS A 53 16.00 -32.75 -14.75
C LYS A 53 15.03 -32.48 -15.91
N SER A 54 15.39 -31.59 -16.83
CA SER A 54 14.52 -31.25 -17.96
C SER A 54 14.81 -32.13 -19.17
N ASN A 55 13.89 -32.12 -20.14
CA ASN A 55 14.07 -32.80 -21.42
C ASN A 55 14.87 -31.95 -22.44
N TYR A 56 15.50 -30.85 -22.01
CA TYR A 56 16.19 -29.90 -22.87
C TYR A 56 17.69 -29.86 -22.59
N ASN A 57 18.48 -29.69 -23.65
CA ASN A 57 19.90 -29.39 -23.56
C ASN A 57 20.13 -27.97 -23.01
N LEU A 58 21.00 -27.81 -22.01
CA LEU A 58 21.30 -26.52 -21.39
C LEU A 58 22.74 -26.10 -21.69
N GLY A 59 22.94 -24.98 -22.39
CA GLY A 59 24.27 -24.37 -22.57
C GLY A 59 24.58 -23.25 -21.57
N VAL A 60 23.61 -22.88 -20.73
CA VAL A 60 23.71 -21.75 -19.80
C VAL A 60 23.00 -22.11 -18.51
N ILE A 61 23.56 -21.67 -17.38
CA ILE A 61 22.92 -21.70 -16.06
C ILE A 61 22.82 -20.28 -15.52
N TYR A 62 21.69 -19.94 -14.91
CA TYR A 62 21.48 -18.64 -14.26
C TYR A 62 21.50 -18.80 -12.74
N PHE A 63 22.11 -17.84 -12.04
CA PHE A 63 22.13 -17.75 -10.59
C PHE A 63 21.52 -16.42 -10.12
N ASN A 64 20.64 -16.48 -9.13
CA ASN A 64 20.19 -15.31 -8.39
C ASN A 64 21.34 -14.77 -7.54
N ASP A 65 21.71 -13.51 -7.76
CA ASP A 65 22.75 -12.75 -7.04
C ASP A 65 22.08 -11.59 -6.29
N TRP A 66 21.16 -11.93 -5.38
CA TRP A 66 20.31 -10.95 -4.68
C TRP A 66 21.08 -10.04 -3.73
N ALA A 67 22.25 -10.46 -3.27
CA ALA A 67 23.18 -9.60 -2.54
C ALA A 67 23.71 -8.44 -3.41
N ASN A 68 23.77 -8.61 -4.74
CA ASN A 68 24.17 -7.55 -5.66
C ASN A 68 23.04 -6.55 -5.99
N ALA A 69 21.82 -6.78 -5.52
CA ALA A 69 20.70 -5.85 -5.72
C ALA A 69 20.92 -4.47 -5.06
N TYR A 70 21.85 -4.36 -4.11
CA TYR A 70 22.21 -3.11 -3.43
C TYR A 70 23.33 -2.33 -4.15
N SER A 71 23.93 -2.89 -5.21
CA SER A 71 25.16 -2.39 -5.83
C SER A 71 24.99 -1.05 -6.53
N ASP A 72 23.78 -0.75 -7.00
CA ASP A 72 23.48 0.38 -7.87
C ASP A 72 22.18 1.10 -7.46
N LYS A 73 22.06 2.38 -7.81
CA LYS A 73 20.87 3.20 -7.56
C LYS A 73 19.74 2.94 -8.57
N ASN A 74 19.97 2.09 -9.57
CA ASN A 74 19.03 1.75 -10.64
C ASN A 74 18.70 0.24 -10.73
N THR A 75 19.05 -0.58 -9.73
CA THR A 75 18.65 -2.00 -9.67
C THR A 75 17.14 -2.19 -9.53
N GLY A 76 16.65 -3.42 -9.70
CA GLY A 76 15.24 -3.76 -9.43
C GLY A 76 14.79 -3.33 -8.03
N LEU A 77 15.65 -3.49 -7.02
CA LEU A 77 15.42 -3.06 -5.64
C LEU A 77 15.29 -1.54 -5.52
N ALA A 78 16.22 -0.79 -6.12
CA ALA A 78 16.22 0.67 -6.07
C ALA A 78 15.00 1.27 -6.78
N LYS A 79 14.63 0.73 -7.96
CA LYS A 79 13.40 1.10 -8.68
C LYS A 79 12.16 0.85 -7.82
N ARG A 80 12.06 -0.31 -7.14
CA ARG A 80 10.95 -0.61 -6.24
C ARG A 80 10.89 0.35 -5.04
N PHE A 81 12.03 0.69 -4.45
CA PHE A 81 12.08 1.67 -3.36
C PHE A 81 11.60 3.06 -3.80
N ALA A 82 11.95 3.51 -5.01
CA ALA A 82 11.45 4.75 -5.55
C ALA A 82 9.92 4.74 -5.74
N GLN A 83 9.35 3.63 -6.23
CA GLN A 83 7.90 3.43 -6.34
C GLN A 83 7.20 3.51 -4.97
N GLU A 84 7.83 3.00 -3.91
CA GLU A 84 7.31 3.06 -2.54
C GLU A 84 7.72 4.33 -1.75
N PHE A 85 8.16 5.39 -2.45
CA PHE A 85 8.59 6.65 -1.84
C PHE A 85 9.70 6.49 -0.77
N LYS A 86 10.59 5.50 -0.96
CA LYS A 86 11.73 5.22 -0.07
C LYS A 86 13.04 5.67 -0.73
N LYS A 87 13.65 6.74 -0.22
CA LYS A 87 14.91 7.30 -0.75
C LYS A 87 16.19 6.64 -0.21
N SER A 88 16.09 5.72 0.75
CA SER A 88 17.25 5.28 1.55
C SER A 88 18.42 4.74 0.71
N LEU A 89 18.14 3.92 -0.31
CA LEU A 89 19.18 3.37 -1.20
C LEU A 89 19.66 4.40 -2.24
N HIS A 90 18.77 5.30 -2.69
CA HIS A 90 19.12 6.40 -3.60
C HIS A 90 20.14 7.35 -2.97
N LEU A 91 19.96 7.64 -1.67
CA LEU A 91 20.83 8.53 -0.89
C LEU A 91 22.09 7.81 -0.36
N ALA A 92 22.24 6.51 -0.59
CA ALA A 92 23.36 5.72 -0.10
C ALA A 92 24.69 6.15 -0.72
N LYS A 93 25.73 6.18 0.12
CA LYS A 93 27.11 6.34 -0.36
C LYS A 93 27.64 5.03 -0.95
N ALA A 94 28.69 5.12 -1.78
CA ALA A 94 29.25 3.95 -2.47
C ALA A 94 29.79 2.88 -1.51
N ASP A 95 30.37 3.30 -0.39
CA ASP A 95 30.90 2.47 0.68
C ASP A 95 29.81 1.84 1.57
N GLU A 96 28.61 2.41 1.61
CA GLU A 96 27.47 1.84 2.35
C GLU A 96 26.66 0.84 1.53
N ARG A 97 26.90 0.71 0.21
CA ARG A 97 26.16 -0.21 -0.65
C ARG A 97 26.69 -1.63 -0.52
N GLY A 98 25.77 -2.59 -0.51
CA GLY A 98 26.11 -4.01 -0.70
C GLY A 98 26.44 -4.31 -2.16
N LYS A 99 27.28 -5.31 -2.41
CA LYS A 99 27.64 -5.74 -3.77
C LYS A 99 28.24 -7.14 -3.76
N THR A 100 28.16 -7.83 -4.90
CA THR A 100 28.85 -9.10 -5.12
C THR A 100 29.97 -8.92 -6.14
N THR A 101 31.19 -9.34 -5.80
CA THR A 101 32.35 -9.30 -6.68
C THR A 101 32.76 -10.73 -7.04
N ILE A 102 32.54 -11.13 -8.29
CA ILE A 102 32.96 -12.45 -8.79
C ILE A 102 34.47 -12.42 -9.04
N ILE A 103 35.19 -13.38 -8.48
CA ILE A 103 36.64 -13.53 -8.64
C ILE A 103 36.93 -14.58 -9.72
N SER A 104 36.28 -15.74 -9.65
CA SER A 104 36.42 -16.80 -10.65
C SER A 104 35.16 -17.64 -10.77
N VAL A 105 34.93 -18.19 -11.97
CA VAL A 105 33.88 -19.16 -12.30
C VAL A 105 34.55 -20.23 -13.16
N VAL A 106 34.53 -21.49 -12.71
CA VAL A 106 35.16 -22.60 -13.42
C VAL A 106 34.28 -23.85 -13.45
N ASP A 107 34.50 -24.72 -14.43
CA ASP A 107 33.83 -26.02 -14.55
C ASP A 107 34.51 -27.13 -13.72
N ASP A 108 34.02 -28.36 -13.86
CA ASP A 108 34.55 -29.56 -13.17
C ASP A 108 36.02 -29.87 -13.50
N SER A 109 36.48 -29.44 -14.67
CA SER A 109 37.87 -29.57 -15.10
C SER A 109 38.71 -28.34 -14.75
N TYR A 110 38.16 -27.42 -13.95
CA TYR A 110 38.76 -26.14 -13.57
C TYR A 110 39.06 -25.20 -14.76
N ASN A 111 38.40 -25.40 -15.90
CA ASN A 111 38.49 -24.46 -17.01
C ASN A 111 37.60 -23.25 -16.74
N GLY A 112 38.04 -22.06 -17.16
CA GLY A 112 37.26 -20.83 -17.04
C GLY A 112 35.91 -20.94 -17.75
N LEU A 113 34.87 -20.40 -17.13
CA LEU A 113 33.54 -20.25 -17.73
C LEU A 113 33.25 -18.78 -18.01
N GLU A 114 32.66 -18.48 -19.17
CA GLU A 114 32.18 -17.14 -19.46
C GLU A 114 30.96 -16.79 -18.61
N TRP A 115 30.94 -15.59 -18.05
CA TRP A 115 29.81 -15.11 -17.27
C TRP A 115 29.51 -13.64 -17.49
N SER A 116 28.25 -13.27 -17.31
CA SER A 116 27.77 -11.89 -17.39
C SER A 116 26.60 -11.67 -16.44
N ARG A 117 26.23 -10.42 -16.17
CA ARG A 117 25.02 -10.09 -15.42
C ARG A 117 23.91 -9.65 -16.35
N THR A 118 22.67 -9.95 -15.98
CA THR A 118 21.49 -9.45 -16.71
C THR A 118 21.31 -7.95 -16.46
N GLU A 119 20.37 -7.32 -17.17
CA GLU A 119 20.03 -5.89 -17.03
C GLU A 119 19.69 -5.51 -15.57
N GLY A 120 19.06 -6.41 -14.82
CA GLY A 120 18.72 -6.21 -13.40
C GLY A 120 19.94 -6.13 -12.46
N LYS A 121 21.13 -6.51 -12.95
CA LYS A 121 22.42 -6.61 -12.24
C LYS A 121 22.46 -7.64 -11.11
N ASP A 122 21.35 -8.21 -10.68
CA ASP A 122 21.22 -9.14 -9.56
C ASP A 122 20.97 -10.60 -9.99
N ILE A 123 21.27 -10.92 -11.25
CA ILE A 123 21.23 -12.27 -11.80
C ILE A 123 22.50 -12.49 -12.62
N LEU A 124 23.22 -13.56 -12.31
CA LEU A 124 24.44 -13.99 -12.97
C LEU A 124 24.10 -15.06 -14.02
N LYS A 125 24.52 -14.85 -15.27
CA LYS A 125 24.45 -15.81 -16.37
C LYS A 125 25.82 -16.46 -16.54
N VAL A 126 25.89 -17.79 -16.48
CA VAL A 126 27.11 -18.57 -16.70
C VAL A 126 26.92 -19.44 -17.93
N THR A 127 27.78 -19.30 -18.93
CA THR A 127 27.81 -20.13 -20.14
C THR A 127 28.68 -21.36 -19.87
N LEU A 128 28.14 -22.55 -20.14
CA LEU A 128 28.86 -23.82 -19.95
C LEU A 128 29.78 -24.11 -21.14
N ASN A 129 30.98 -24.63 -20.87
CA ASN A 129 31.91 -25.08 -21.92
C ASN A 129 31.36 -26.27 -22.72
N ASN A 130 30.61 -27.15 -22.03
CA ASN A 130 29.94 -28.29 -22.62
C ASN A 130 28.43 -28.18 -22.38
N ILE A 131 27.64 -28.55 -23.39
CA ILE A 131 26.18 -28.60 -23.28
C ILE A 131 25.80 -29.66 -22.23
N LEU A 132 24.99 -29.25 -21.25
CA LEU A 132 24.44 -30.13 -20.23
C LEU A 132 23.20 -30.87 -20.76
N LEU A 133 23.33 -32.18 -20.98
CA LEU A 133 22.27 -33.03 -21.54
C LEU A 133 21.17 -33.36 -20.49
N PRO A 134 19.94 -33.72 -20.93
CA PRO A 134 18.89 -34.23 -20.04
C PRO A 134 19.37 -35.36 -19.14
N ASN A 135 18.92 -35.33 -17.88
CA ASN A 135 19.25 -36.29 -16.82
C ASN A 135 20.74 -36.43 -16.50
N THR A 136 21.56 -35.46 -16.88
CA THR A 136 22.98 -35.38 -16.50
C THR A 136 23.22 -34.23 -15.52
N SER A 137 24.41 -34.18 -14.93
CA SER A 137 24.82 -33.12 -14.01
C SER A 137 26.14 -32.48 -14.43
N THR A 138 26.37 -31.26 -13.96
CA THR A 138 27.66 -30.57 -14.08
C THR A 138 28.01 -29.88 -12.77
N LYS A 139 29.31 -29.70 -12.54
CA LYS A 139 29.81 -28.91 -11.42
C LYS A 139 30.24 -27.53 -11.87
N VAL A 140 29.90 -26.54 -11.07
CA VAL A 140 30.33 -25.15 -11.24
C VAL A 140 30.92 -24.65 -9.93
N PHE A 141 32.16 -24.19 -9.98
CA PHE A 141 32.86 -23.62 -8.82
C PHE A 141 32.96 -22.11 -8.98
N ILE A 142 32.46 -21.39 -7.99
CA ILE A 142 32.42 -19.92 -7.99
C ILE A 142 33.14 -19.41 -6.75
N THR A 143 34.15 -18.57 -6.95
CA THR A 143 34.80 -17.81 -5.86
C THR A 143 34.40 -16.35 -5.98
N TYR A 144 33.89 -15.77 -4.89
CA TYR A 144 33.37 -14.40 -4.90
C TYR A 144 33.36 -13.77 -3.51
N LYS A 145 33.18 -12.46 -3.47
CA LYS A 145 33.00 -11.68 -2.23
C LYS A 145 31.64 -11.02 -2.21
N VAL A 146 30.99 -11.03 -1.05
CA VAL A 146 29.74 -10.30 -0.82
C VAL A 146 29.99 -9.22 0.23
N LYS A 147 29.88 -7.96 -0.17
CA LYS A 147 29.83 -6.83 0.76
C LYS A 147 28.41 -6.66 1.27
N LEU A 148 28.23 -6.74 2.58
CA LEU A 148 26.92 -6.65 3.21
C LEU A 148 26.43 -5.20 3.30
N PRO A 149 25.16 -4.90 2.98
CA PRO A 149 24.58 -3.59 3.24
C PRO A 149 24.29 -3.40 4.74
N PRO A 150 24.13 -2.16 5.23
CA PRO A 150 23.52 -1.89 6.53
C PRO A 150 22.02 -2.22 6.51
N ASN A 151 21.49 -2.67 7.65
CA ASN A 151 20.09 -3.07 7.82
C ASN A 151 19.06 -1.91 7.80
N LYS A 152 19.50 -0.70 7.45
CA LYS A 152 18.64 0.49 7.23
C LYS A 152 17.90 0.44 5.88
N TYR A 153 18.40 -0.36 4.92
CA TYR A 153 17.77 -0.50 3.60
C TYR A 153 16.72 -1.61 3.57
N THR A 154 17.06 -2.78 4.06
CA THR A 154 16.20 -3.92 4.33
C THR A 154 16.67 -4.51 5.66
N PRO A 155 15.95 -5.44 6.30
CA PRO A 155 16.44 -6.07 7.53
C PRO A 155 17.77 -6.85 7.35
N TYR A 156 18.21 -7.10 6.12
CA TYR A 156 19.39 -7.89 5.78
C TYR A 156 20.71 -7.12 5.89
N GLY A 157 21.79 -7.87 6.13
CA GLY A 157 23.15 -7.36 6.23
C GLY A 157 23.56 -7.11 7.67
N TYR A 158 24.20 -5.97 7.97
CA TYR A 158 24.73 -5.69 9.31
C TYR A 158 23.94 -4.60 10.04
N GLY A 159 23.83 -4.72 11.35
CA GLY A 159 23.22 -3.74 12.24
C GLY A 159 24.24 -2.91 13.02
N ASN A 160 23.78 -1.82 13.62
CA ASN A 160 24.62 -0.90 14.40
C ASN A 160 25.13 -1.51 15.71
N ARG A 161 24.54 -2.62 16.18
CA ARG A 161 24.96 -3.29 17.43
C ARG A 161 26.00 -4.38 17.19
N GLY A 162 26.46 -4.56 15.95
CA GLY A 162 27.33 -5.67 15.56
C GLY A 162 26.59 -6.96 15.22
N ASP A 163 25.26 -6.90 15.12
CA ASP A 163 24.41 -7.99 14.65
C ASP A 163 24.47 -8.14 13.12
N TYR A 164 24.25 -9.37 12.63
CA TYR A 164 24.15 -9.67 11.20
C TYR A 164 22.93 -10.54 10.91
N TYR A 165 22.23 -10.21 9.84
CA TYR A 165 21.15 -11.03 9.33
C TYR A 165 21.40 -11.41 7.87
N LEU A 166 21.75 -12.67 7.65
CA LEU A 166 22.12 -13.21 6.35
C LEU A 166 20.98 -14.10 5.84
N LYS A 167 20.25 -13.59 4.85
CA LYS A 167 19.26 -14.33 4.07
C LYS A 167 19.38 -13.92 2.61
N ASP A 168 19.24 -14.88 1.69
CA ASP A 168 19.43 -14.68 0.24
C ASP A 168 20.81 -14.05 -0.10
N TRP A 169 21.83 -14.41 0.68
CA TRP A 169 23.14 -13.75 0.73
C TRP A 169 24.21 -14.43 -0.14
N TYR A 170 23.93 -15.65 -0.63
CA TYR A 170 24.81 -16.43 -1.50
C TYR A 170 24.10 -16.73 -2.83
N LEU A 171 24.88 -17.10 -3.85
CA LEU A 171 24.35 -17.42 -5.17
C LEU A 171 23.43 -18.65 -5.08
N THR A 172 22.28 -18.59 -5.74
CA THR A 172 21.35 -19.73 -5.83
C THR A 172 20.91 -19.90 -7.27
N PRO A 173 20.88 -21.12 -7.83
CA PRO A 173 20.47 -21.30 -9.22
C PRO A 173 19.01 -20.88 -9.39
N ALA A 174 18.72 -20.19 -10.49
CA ALA A 174 17.36 -19.87 -10.88
C ALA A 174 16.61 -21.16 -11.26
N VAL A 175 15.31 -21.22 -10.96
CA VAL A 175 14.50 -22.40 -11.28
C VAL A 175 14.33 -22.50 -12.80
N TYR A 176 14.57 -23.69 -13.34
CA TYR A 176 14.28 -24.07 -14.72
C TYR A 176 13.28 -25.22 -14.77
N ASP A 177 12.12 -25.00 -15.38
CA ASP A 177 11.03 -25.97 -15.57
C ASP A 177 10.58 -26.07 -17.04
N GLY A 178 11.51 -25.83 -17.98
CA GLY A 178 11.24 -25.61 -19.41
C GLY A 178 11.40 -24.15 -19.83
N LYS A 179 11.42 -23.24 -18.86
CA LYS A 179 11.86 -21.84 -19.00
C LYS A 179 12.61 -21.40 -17.76
N TRP A 180 13.49 -20.42 -17.91
CA TRP A 180 14.18 -19.80 -16.78
C TRP A 180 13.27 -18.78 -16.07
N HIS A 181 13.13 -18.91 -14.76
CA HIS A 181 12.43 -17.93 -13.93
C HIS A 181 13.42 -16.95 -13.32
N LEU A 182 13.62 -15.82 -14.00
CA LEU A 182 14.63 -14.82 -13.65
C LEU A 182 13.97 -13.64 -12.91
N TYR A 183 14.04 -13.62 -11.58
CA TYR A 183 13.41 -12.59 -10.76
C TYR A 183 14.45 -11.75 -10.01
N SER A 184 14.49 -10.45 -10.31
CA SER A 184 15.26 -9.50 -9.52
C SER A 184 14.67 -9.33 -8.11
N ASN A 185 15.57 -9.04 -7.16
CA ASN A 185 15.21 -8.72 -5.79
C ASN A 185 14.49 -7.36 -5.75
N LYS A 186 13.27 -7.38 -5.25
CA LYS A 186 12.44 -6.17 -5.04
C LYS A 186 12.06 -6.00 -3.56
N ASN A 187 12.72 -6.69 -2.65
CA ASN A 187 12.40 -6.72 -1.20
C ASN A 187 10.95 -7.17 -0.94
N LEU A 188 10.57 -8.30 -1.55
CA LEU A 188 9.21 -8.86 -1.49
C LEU A 188 9.14 -10.24 -0.81
N GLU A 189 10.26 -10.76 -0.29
CA GLU A 189 10.39 -12.11 0.28
C GLU A 189 9.98 -13.23 -0.69
N ASP A 190 10.37 -13.13 -1.96
CA ASP A 190 9.90 -14.01 -3.03
C ASP A 190 11.02 -14.61 -3.89
N LEU A 191 12.13 -14.98 -3.26
CA LEU A 191 13.17 -15.75 -3.93
C LEU A 191 12.59 -17.11 -4.34
N TYR A 192 12.51 -17.34 -5.64
CA TYR A 192 12.00 -18.60 -6.15
C TYR A 192 13.14 -19.61 -6.26
N MET A 193 13.06 -20.65 -5.44
CA MET A 193 13.99 -21.76 -5.41
C MET A 193 13.30 -23.09 -5.11
N ASN A 194 13.87 -24.15 -5.66
CA ASN A 194 13.55 -25.54 -5.33
C ASN A 194 14.27 -25.96 -4.05
N GLU A 195 13.82 -27.06 -3.45
CA GLU A 195 14.53 -27.74 -2.38
C GLU A 195 15.95 -28.12 -2.78
N THR A 196 16.85 -28.07 -1.80
CA THR A 196 18.26 -28.40 -2.00
C THR A 196 18.86 -29.01 -0.75
N ASN A 197 19.95 -29.77 -0.96
CA ASN A 197 20.87 -30.13 0.10
C ASN A 197 21.98 -29.09 0.12
N THR A 198 22.20 -28.47 1.28
CA THR A 198 23.17 -27.41 1.45
C THR A 198 24.06 -27.69 2.65
N ILE A 199 25.37 -27.59 2.46
CA ILE A 199 26.35 -27.60 3.55
C ILE A 199 27.04 -26.23 3.56
N ILE A 200 27.08 -25.59 4.72
CA ILE A 200 27.75 -24.30 4.92
C ILE A 200 28.82 -24.47 5.99
N ASN A 201 30.08 -24.40 5.57
CA ASN A 201 31.24 -24.31 6.43
C ASN A 201 31.49 -22.83 6.74
N PHE A 202 30.99 -22.34 7.87
CA PHE A 202 30.92 -20.92 8.19
C PHE A 202 31.95 -20.54 9.27
N LYS A 203 32.88 -19.64 8.93
CA LYS A 203 33.83 -19.02 9.87
C LYS A 203 33.38 -17.61 10.23
N TYR A 204 33.29 -17.31 11.52
CA TYR A 204 32.78 -16.03 12.03
C TYR A 204 33.46 -15.62 13.34
N PRO A 205 33.39 -14.33 13.74
CA PRO A 205 34.02 -13.85 14.98
C PRO A 205 33.53 -14.55 16.23
N ASP A 206 34.41 -14.69 17.23
CA ASP A 206 34.08 -15.33 18.50
C ASP A 206 33.20 -14.51 19.45
N SER A 207 33.05 -13.23 19.17
CA SER A 207 32.12 -12.31 19.87
C SER A 207 30.65 -12.52 19.50
N LEU A 208 30.33 -13.32 18.47
CA LEU A 208 28.98 -13.52 17.96
C LEU A 208 28.42 -14.91 18.29
N ASN A 209 27.09 -14.97 18.41
CA ASN A 209 26.30 -16.20 18.60
C ASN A 209 25.50 -16.48 17.33
N LEU A 210 25.48 -17.74 16.90
CA LEU A 210 24.83 -18.17 15.67
C LEU A 210 23.45 -18.78 15.95
N ALA A 211 22.44 -18.37 15.18
CA ALA A 211 21.15 -19.02 15.04
C ALA A 211 20.83 -19.24 13.57
N SER A 212 20.25 -20.39 13.22
CA SER A 212 19.93 -20.75 11.84
C SER A 212 18.70 -21.66 11.73
N ASN A 213 18.02 -21.61 10.58
CA ASN A 213 17.01 -22.60 10.19
C ASN A 213 17.64 -23.98 9.91
N PHE A 214 18.93 -24.03 9.57
CA PHE A 214 19.67 -25.26 9.35
C PHE A 214 20.15 -25.91 10.64
N ASP A 215 20.42 -27.21 10.56
CA ASP A 215 21.04 -27.95 11.66
C ASP A 215 22.52 -27.61 11.77
N ILE A 216 22.98 -27.44 13.01
CA ILE A 216 24.39 -27.23 13.32
C ILE A 216 24.95 -28.63 13.62
N ASP A 217 25.80 -29.13 12.74
CA ASP A 217 26.36 -30.49 12.82
C ASP A 217 27.63 -30.53 13.67
N SER A 218 28.49 -29.52 13.51
CA SER A 218 29.69 -29.35 14.32
C SER A 218 30.00 -27.88 14.56
N GLU A 219 30.57 -27.58 15.74
CA GLU A 219 31.08 -26.26 16.09
C GLU A 219 32.46 -26.39 16.73
N SER A 220 33.34 -25.42 16.45
CA SER A 220 34.62 -25.30 17.14
C SER A 220 34.99 -23.83 17.32
N LYS A 221 35.77 -23.55 18.36
CA LYS A 221 36.29 -22.21 18.65
C LYS A 221 37.80 -22.20 18.52
N PHE A 222 38.36 -21.11 18.04
CA PHE A 222 39.80 -20.87 17.93
C PHE A 222 40.08 -19.40 18.27
N PRO A 223 41.34 -18.99 18.53
CA PRO A 223 41.64 -17.60 18.88
C PRO A 223 41.10 -16.62 17.81
N ASN A 224 40.28 -15.65 18.24
CA ASN A 224 39.65 -14.63 17.39
C ASN A 224 38.62 -15.15 16.37
N GLY A 225 38.07 -16.37 16.56
CA GLY A 225 37.06 -16.89 15.64
C GLY A 225 36.37 -18.20 16.07
N GLN A 226 35.29 -18.49 15.38
CA GLN A 226 34.50 -19.71 15.52
C GLN A 226 34.22 -20.30 14.15
N PHE A 227 33.96 -21.60 14.15
CA PHE A 227 33.54 -22.36 12.98
C PHE A 227 32.26 -23.11 13.32
N ALA A 228 31.29 -23.08 12.40
CA ALA A 228 30.11 -23.92 12.44
C ALA A 228 29.89 -24.57 11.06
N GLN A 229 29.60 -25.87 11.07
CA GLN A 229 29.08 -26.56 9.88
C GLN A 229 27.56 -26.64 9.97
N LEU A 230 26.88 -25.95 9.06
CA LEU A 230 25.42 -25.95 8.95
C LEU A 230 25.00 -26.90 7.83
N LYS A 231 23.95 -27.69 8.07
CA LYS A 231 23.40 -28.64 7.11
C LYS A 231 21.90 -28.42 6.93
N GLY A 232 21.51 -28.11 5.70
CA GLY A 232 20.13 -28.11 5.24
C GLY A 232 19.88 -29.34 4.39
N ASN A 233 18.88 -30.15 4.75
CA ASN A 233 18.50 -31.35 4.00
C ASN A 233 17.09 -31.17 3.43
N ARG A 234 16.99 -31.10 2.10
CA ARG A 234 15.75 -30.74 1.37
C ARG A 234 15.08 -29.49 1.94
N GLN A 235 15.89 -28.49 2.31
CA GLN A 235 15.43 -27.20 2.82
C GLN A 235 15.66 -26.11 1.78
N ARG A 236 14.99 -24.97 1.96
CA ARG A 236 15.32 -23.74 1.23
C ARG A 236 16.55 -23.07 1.84
N GLY A 237 17.05 -22.02 1.20
CA GLY A 237 18.36 -21.44 1.49
C GLY A 237 18.68 -21.19 2.97
N GLY A 238 19.97 -21.17 3.29
CA GLY A 238 20.47 -21.06 4.66
C GLY A 238 20.31 -19.64 5.24
N GLU A 239 19.41 -19.50 6.21
CA GLU A 239 19.21 -18.29 6.99
C GLU A 239 20.15 -18.30 8.20
N ILE A 240 20.96 -17.26 8.38
CA ILE A 240 21.90 -17.13 9.50
C ILE A 240 21.66 -15.79 10.20
N ILE A 241 21.47 -15.85 11.51
CA ILE A 241 21.35 -14.68 12.39
C ILE A 241 22.54 -14.73 13.34
N LEU A 242 23.37 -13.69 13.33
CA LEU A 242 24.49 -13.52 14.24
C LEU A 242 24.17 -12.36 15.19
N SER A 243 24.25 -12.61 16.50
CA SER A 243 24.05 -11.58 17.52
C SER A 243 25.19 -11.61 18.54
N PRO A 244 25.69 -10.44 18.99
CA PRO A 244 26.59 -10.37 20.14
C PRO A 244 25.94 -10.92 21.42
N GLN A 245 24.61 -10.88 21.50
CA GLN A 245 23.83 -11.41 22.63
C GLN A 245 23.26 -12.78 22.29
N LYS A 246 23.23 -13.67 23.30
CA LYS A 246 22.62 -14.99 23.17
C LYS A 246 21.11 -14.90 23.41
N ASP A 247 20.39 -14.39 22.41
CA ASP A 247 18.95 -14.10 22.52
C ASP A 247 18.07 -15.30 22.19
N PHE A 248 18.53 -16.19 21.31
CA PHE A 248 17.80 -17.37 20.86
C PHE A 248 17.79 -18.47 21.93
N PHE A 249 16.63 -19.07 22.12
CA PHE A 249 16.43 -20.24 22.96
C PHE A 249 15.63 -21.31 22.21
N THR A 250 15.82 -22.57 22.61
CA THR A 250 15.08 -23.71 22.05
C THR A 250 13.92 -24.06 22.95
N HIS A 251 12.72 -24.11 22.39
CA HIS A 251 11.51 -24.57 23.08
C HIS A 251 11.01 -25.87 22.44
N ARG A 252 10.97 -26.95 23.23
CA ARG A 252 10.51 -28.27 22.78
C ARG A 252 9.08 -28.49 23.27
N THR A 253 8.17 -28.74 22.34
CA THR A 253 6.79 -29.13 22.63
C THR A 253 6.60 -30.61 22.28
N PRO A 254 5.49 -31.26 22.67
CA PRO A 254 5.20 -32.64 22.24
C PRO A 254 5.09 -32.82 20.72
N TYR A 255 4.82 -31.74 19.96
CA TYR A 255 4.52 -31.80 18.53
C TYR A 255 5.64 -31.26 17.64
N MET A 256 6.41 -30.28 18.13
CA MET A 256 7.45 -29.60 17.35
C MET A 256 8.47 -28.87 18.24
N THR A 257 9.66 -28.63 17.69
CA THR A 257 10.73 -27.88 18.34
C THR A 257 10.91 -26.53 17.66
N PHE A 258 10.99 -25.45 18.44
CA PHE A 258 11.20 -24.09 17.96
C PHE A 258 12.54 -23.54 18.41
N LEU A 259 13.23 -22.84 17.52
CA LEU A 259 14.34 -21.95 17.83
C LEU A 259 13.82 -20.51 17.69
N THR A 260 13.77 -19.76 18.80
CA THR A 260 13.11 -18.45 18.82
C THR A 260 13.82 -17.47 19.74
N ASP A 261 13.77 -16.19 19.35
CA ASP A 261 14.13 -15.01 20.15
C ASP A 261 12.91 -14.15 20.48
N ILE A 262 11.69 -14.58 20.09
CA ILE A 262 10.46 -13.87 20.41
C ILE A 262 10.23 -13.94 21.91
N ARG A 263 10.22 -12.76 22.54
CA ARG A 263 9.97 -12.60 23.99
C ARG A 263 8.91 -11.53 24.24
N ALA A 264 8.17 -11.71 25.32
CA ALA A 264 7.27 -10.70 25.87
C ALA A 264 7.71 -10.37 27.32
N PRO A 265 8.46 -9.27 27.56
CA PRO A 265 9.06 -8.98 28.87
C PRO A 265 8.08 -8.88 30.05
N ARG A 266 6.80 -8.58 29.79
CA ARG A 266 5.73 -8.49 30.80
C ARG A 266 4.80 -9.70 30.81
N TYR A 267 5.19 -10.77 30.13
CA TYR A 267 4.53 -12.07 30.18
C TYR A 267 5.50 -13.08 30.78
N SER A 268 5.06 -13.83 31.79
CA SER A 268 5.95 -14.76 32.51
C SER A 268 6.56 -15.79 31.55
N VAL A 269 7.79 -16.23 31.83
CA VAL A 269 8.48 -17.24 30.98
C VAL A 269 7.67 -18.54 30.91
N ILE A 270 7.06 -18.94 32.03
CA ILE A 270 6.16 -20.10 32.09
C ILE A 270 4.93 -19.88 31.20
N GLY A 271 4.29 -18.71 31.29
CA GLY A 271 3.16 -18.35 30.43
C GLY A 271 3.53 -18.40 28.95
N GLN A 272 4.67 -17.80 28.58
CA GLN A 272 5.20 -17.86 27.20
C GLN A 272 5.36 -19.32 26.74
N GLY A 273 5.90 -20.21 27.58
CA GLY A 273 5.99 -21.64 27.27
C GLY A 273 4.64 -22.34 27.10
N LEU A 274 3.65 -22.03 27.94
CA LEU A 274 2.28 -22.56 27.79
C LEU A 274 1.62 -22.09 26.49
N SER A 275 1.78 -20.81 26.15
CA SER A 275 1.31 -20.24 24.89
C SER A 275 1.98 -20.88 23.66
N ILE A 276 3.29 -21.12 23.70
CA ILE A 276 4.00 -21.84 22.62
C ILE A 276 3.43 -23.25 22.47
N ASN A 277 3.22 -23.99 23.56
CA ASN A 277 2.60 -25.33 23.52
C ASN A 277 1.18 -25.30 22.93
N LYS A 278 0.36 -24.33 23.34
CA LYS A 278 -1.00 -24.14 22.81
C LYS A 278 -0.99 -23.86 21.31
N VAL A 279 -0.10 -22.98 20.84
CA VAL A 279 0.09 -22.67 19.42
C VAL A 279 0.59 -23.90 18.65
N ALA A 280 1.57 -24.62 19.18
CA ALA A 280 2.11 -25.82 18.57
C ALA A 280 1.05 -26.90 18.36
N ASN A 281 0.23 -27.17 19.38
CA ASN A 281 -0.89 -28.10 19.29
C ASN A 281 -1.89 -27.68 18.20
N PHE A 282 -2.25 -26.39 18.15
CA PHE A 282 -3.15 -25.89 17.11
C PHE A 282 -2.57 -26.08 15.71
N ILE A 283 -1.30 -25.73 15.49
CA ILE A 283 -0.64 -25.90 14.19
C ILE A 283 -0.62 -27.38 13.80
N HIS A 284 -0.24 -28.27 14.71
CA HIS A 284 -0.19 -29.71 14.46
C HIS A 284 -1.56 -30.30 14.13
N GLN A 285 -2.64 -29.87 14.82
CA GLN A 285 -3.99 -30.33 14.53
C GLN A 285 -4.43 -30.01 13.10
N ASN A 286 -4.05 -28.82 12.58
CA ASN A 286 -4.51 -28.30 11.30
C ASN A 286 -3.58 -28.60 10.12
N LEU A 287 -2.26 -28.67 10.34
CA LEU A 287 -1.27 -28.93 9.29
C LEU A 287 -0.63 -30.32 9.40
N GLY A 288 -0.46 -30.84 10.62
CA GLY A 288 0.24 -32.10 10.87
C GLY A 288 1.71 -31.91 11.25
N ASP A 289 2.57 -32.84 10.84
CA ASP A 289 3.95 -32.93 11.32
C ASP A 289 4.92 -32.07 10.49
N TYR A 290 5.77 -31.30 11.17
CA TYR A 290 6.82 -30.53 10.54
C TYR A 290 8.01 -31.44 10.18
N PRO A 291 8.51 -31.44 8.93
CA PRO A 291 9.45 -32.46 8.46
C PRO A 291 10.91 -32.22 8.86
N HIS A 292 11.26 -31.08 9.46
CA HIS A 292 12.63 -30.80 9.91
C HIS A 292 12.74 -30.78 11.44
N LYS A 293 13.95 -30.91 11.98
CA LYS A 293 14.17 -31.05 13.43
C LYS A 293 13.71 -29.84 14.24
N LYS A 294 13.76 -28.63 13.67
CA LYS A 294 13.39 -27.39 14.35
C LYS A 294 12.85 -26.34 13.37
N ILE A 295 11.97 -25.47 13.88
CA ILE A 295 11.43 -24.31 13.17
C ILE A 295 12.10 -23.05 13.70
N LEU A 296 12.69 -22.22 12.82
CA LEU A 296 13.17 -20.89 13.18
C LEU A 296 11.99 -19.91 13.22
N VAL A 297 11.74 -19.30 14.38
CA VAL A 297 10.66 -18.33 14.60
C VAL A 297 11.29 -17.07 15.22
N SER A 298 11.69 -16.11 14.38
CA SER A 298 12.47 -14.95 14.82
C SER A 298 11.67 -13.65 14.90
N GLU A 299 12.12 -12.74 15.77
CA GLU A 299 11.67 -11.36 15.85
C GLU A 299 11.90 -10.62 14.52
N LEU A 300 13.01 -10.92 13.84
CA LEU A 300 13.34 -10.39 12.51
C LEU A 300 12.30 -10.81 11.46
N ASP A 301 11.90 -12.08 11.45
CA ASP A 301 10.84 -12.56 10.55
C ASP A 301 9.49 -11.91 10.85
N TYR A 302 9.14 -11.76 12.13
CA TYR A 302 7.92 -11.04 12.51
C TYR A 302 7.94 -9.59 12.01
N ASN A 303 9.05 -8.86 12.18
CA ASN A 303 9.13 -7.45 11.79
C ASN A 303 9.06 -7.21 10.27
N LYS A 304 9.33 -8.23 9.44
CA LYS A 304 9.16 -8.17 7.97
C LYS A 304 7.70 -8.25 7.53
N ASP A 305 6.88 -8.96 8.29
CA ASP A 305 5.44 -9.16 8.05
C ASP A 305 4.66 -9.14 9.39
N PRO A 306 4.67 -8.00 10.12
CA PRO A 306 4.05 -7.94 11.43
C PRO A 306 2.54 -8.08 11.30
N LEU A 307 1.86 -8.29 12.42
CA LEU A 307 0.42 -8.05 12.45
C LEU A 307 0.21 -6.55 12.18
N TYR A 308 -0.59 -6.21 11.18
CA TYR A 308 -0.82 -4.82 10.83
C TYR A 308 -2.04 -4.33 11.60
N GLY A 309 -1.84 -3.30 12.43
CA GLY A 309 -2.89 -2.79 13.31
C GLY A 309 -2.31 -2.05 14.52
N LEU A 310 -3.04 -2.06 15.63
CA LEU A 310 -2.71 -1.28 16.82
C LEU A 310 -1.53 -1.83 17.63
N ASN A 311 -1.10 -3.05 17.35
CA ASN A 311 0.11 -3.64 17.89
C ASN A 311 1.40 -2.91 17.44
N GLN A 312 1.31 -2.00 16.45
CA GLN A 312 2.39 -1.10 16.04
C GLN A 312 2.41 0.24 16.80
N LEU A 313 1.42 0.50 17.66
CA LEU A 313 1.41 1.70 18.49
C LEU A 313 2.53 1.64 19.54
N PRO A 314 3.02 2.80 20.03
CA PRO A 314 4.00 2.84 21.10
C PRO A 314 3.60 1.97 22.30
N SER A 315 4.59 1.35 22.93
CA SER A 315 4.42 0.35 23.98
C SER A 315 3.73 0.86 25.26
N PHE A 316 3.34 2.13 25.35
CA PHE A 316 2.53 2.66 26.45
C PHE A 316 1.02 2.63 26.18
N ILE A 317 0.57 2.47 24.91
CA ILE A 317 -0.88 2.47 24.55
C ILE A 317 -1.50 1.07 24.67
N ARG A 318 -0.69 0.00 24.61
CA ARG A 318 -1.02 -1.45 24.82
C ARG A 318 -2.50 -1.83 24.74
N PRO A 319 -3.05 -1.93 23.52
CA PRO A 319 -4.46 -2.23 23.35
C PRO A 319 -4.81 -3.69 23.70
N TYR A 320 -3.87 -4.62 23.74
CA TYR A 320 -4.18 -6.04 23.94
C TYR A 320 -3.44 -6.64 25.13
N GLU A 321 -3.93 -7.77 25.62
CA GLU A 321 -3.24 -8.56 26.64
C GLU A 321 -1.94 -9.17 26.10
N GLU A 322 -0.91 -9.24 26.96
CA GLU A 322 0.42 -9.70 26.54
C GLU A 322 0.39 -11.15 26.03
N GLN A 323 -0.44 -12.01 26.62
CA GLN A 323 -0.63 -13.39 26.17
C GLN A 323 -1.15 -13.43 24.73
N PHE A 324 -2.25 -12.71 24.44
CA PHE A 324 -2.82 -12.66 23.09
C PHE A 324 -1.82 -12.10 22.06
N GLN A 325 -1.13 -10.99 22.39
CA GLN A 325 -0.14 -10.42 21.49
C GLN A 325 1.01 -11.39 21.20
N PHE A 326 1.50 -12.06 22.23
CA PHE A 326 2.56 -13.06 22.11
C PHE A 326 2.10 -14.26 21.27
N GLU A 327 0.93 -14.83 21.56
CA GLU A 327 0.35 -15.95 20.81
C GLU A 327 0.14 -15.59 19.33
N MET A 328 -0.43 -14.43 19.02
CA MET A 328 -0.68 -14.02 17.63
C MET A 328 0.62 -13.79 16.86
N LYS A 329 1.59 -13.15 17.51
CA LYS A 329 2.92 -12.91 16.95
C LYS A 329 3.64 -14.23 16.69
N PHE A 330 3.67 -15.14 17.65
CA PHE A 330 4.32 -16.43 17.52
C PHE A 330 3.63 -17.31 16.48
N LEU A 331 2.29 -17.41 16.51
CA LEU A 331 1.47 -18.17 15.57
C LEU A 331 1.71 -17.72 14.12
N LYS A 332 1.59 -16.42 13.84
CA LYS A 332 1.78 -15.90 12.47
C LYS A 332 3.18 -16.20 11.96
N THR A 333 4.21 -15.94 12.76
CA THR A 333 5.60 -16.17 12.36
C THR A 333 5.88 -17.65 12.18
N ALA A 334 5.38 -18.52 13.06
CA ALA A 334 5.55 -19.97 12.97
C ALA A 334 4.86 -20.54 11.73
N ILE A 335 3.60 -20.22 11.46
CA ILE A 335 2.89 -20.71 10.27
C ILE A 335 3.57 -20.24 9.00
N ASN A 336 3.96 -18.96 8.93
CA ASN A 336 4.67 -18.43 7.76
C ASN A 336 6.03 -19.12 7.55
N SER A 337 6.76 -19.43 8.63
CA SER A 337 8.02 -20.16 8.57
C SER A 337 7.78 -21.59 8.07
N ILE A 338 6.81 -22.31 8.64
CA ILE A 338 6.42 -23.66 8.22
C ILE A 338 6.08 -23.69 6.73
N LEU A 339 5.12 -22.88 6.27
CA LEU A 339 4.67 -22.88 4.87
C LEU A 339 5.80 -22.46 3.91
N ARG A 340 6.68 -21.55 4.33
CA ARG A 340 7.84 -21.14 3.51
C ARG A 340 8.84 -22.28 3.34
N GLU A 341 9.13 -23.01 4.41
CA GLU A 341 10.14 -24.08 4.41
C GLU A 341 9.61 -25.41 3.83
N THR A 342 8.29 -25.64 3.80
CA THR A 342 7.71 -26.92 3.36
C THR A 342 6.95 -26.87 2.04
N MET A 343 6.36 -25.72 1.65
CA MET A 343 5.53 -25.61 0.45
C MET A 343 6.28 -24.88 -0.67
N PHE A 344 6.70 -25.63 -1.69
CA PHE A 344 7.53 -25.12 -2.77
C PHE A 344 6.73 -24.57 -3.96
N LEU A 345 5.88 -23.57 -3.68
CA LEU A 345 5.19 -22.74 -4.68
C LEU A 345 6.14 -21.74 -5.33
N ASN A 346 5.78 -21.20 -6.49
CA ASN A 346 6.43 -20.00 -7.05
C ASN A 346 5.96 -18.75 -6.26
N PRO A 347 6.79 -18.16 -5.38
CA PRO A 347 6.35 -17.07 -4.51
C PRO A 347 6.06 -15.77 -5.28
N ARG A 348 6.57 -15.59 -6.51
CA ARG A 348 6.29 -14.40 -7.32
C ARG A 348 4.87 -14.46 -7.92
N LYS A 349 4.34 -15.65 -8.20
CA LYS A 349 3.06 -15.85 -8.90
C LYS A 349 1.95 -16.48 -8.04
N GLU A 350 2.31 -17.31 -7.08
CA GLU A 350 1.39 -18.19 -6.35
C GLU A 350 1.42 -18.00 -4.83
N GLN A 351 2.13 -16.97 -4.32
CA GLN A 351 2.21 -16.67 -2.88
C GLN A 351 0.85 -16.48 -2.20
N TRP A 352 -0.19 -16.15 -2.96
CA TRP A 352 -1.53 -15.97 -2.42
C TRP A 352 -2.02 -17.23 -1.70
N LEU A 353 -1.66 -18.44 -2.14
CA LEU A 353 -2.12 -19.69 -1.52
C LEU A 353 -1.53 -19.87 -0.11
N ASN A 354 -0.22 -19.68 0.05
CA ASN A 354 0.41 -19.67 1.38
C ASN A 354 -0.20 -18.58 2.27
N SER A 355 -0.50 -17.41 1.69
CA SER A 355 -1.17 -16.33 2.43
C SER A 355 -2.60 -16.72 2.81
N ALA A 356 -3.32 -17.45 1.97
CA ALA A 356 -4.67 -17.92 2.22
C ALA A 356 -4.69 -18.86 3.42
N ILE A 357 -3.85 -19.91 3.38
CA ILE A 357 -3.75 -20.90 4.46
C ILE A 357 -3.33 -20.22 5.77
N ALA A 358 -2.30 -19.36 5.74
CA ALA A 358 -1.82 -18.68 6.94
C ALA A 358 -2.90 -17.80 7.59
N ASN A 359 -3.59 -16.97 6.80
CA ASN A 359 -4.61 -16.07 7.34
C ASN A 359 -5.90 -16.79 7.71
N TYR A 360 -6.27 -17.88 7.00
CA TYR A 360 -7.39 -18.74 7.38
C TYR A 360 -7.15 -19.40 8.75
N LEU A 361 -5.96 -19.98 8.96
CA LEU A 361 -5.60 -20.57 10.25
C LEU A 361 -5.53 -19.53 11.38
N MET A 362 -5.12 -18.31 11.07
CA MET A 362 -5.20 -17.19 12.02
C MET A 362 -6.65 -16.89 12.42
N ILE A 363 -7.55 -16.71 11.45
CA ILE A 363 -8.98 -16.48 11.68
C ILE A 363 -9.55 -17.59 12.58
N ALA A 364 -9.30 -18.86 12.21
CA ALA A 364 -9.75 -20.03 12.95
C ALA A 364 -9.17 -20.11 14.38
N TYR A 365 -7.93 -19.66 14.60
CA TYR A 365 -7.34 -19.61 15.94
C TYR A 365 -8.06 -18.61 16.84
N ILE A 366 -8.38 -17.43 16.30
CA ILE A 366 -9.08 -16.38 17.02
C ILE A 366 -10.50 -16.82 17.34
N ASP A 367 -11.22 -17.41 16.39
CA ASP A 367 -12.58 -17.93 16.62
C ASP A 367 -12.57 -19.01 17.72
N LYS A 368 -11.54 -19.87 17.75
CA LYS A 368 -11.44 -20.97 18.73
C LYS A 368 -11.07 -20.51 20.14
N TYR A 369 -10.12 -19.57 20.27
CA TYR A 369 -9.51 -19.26 21.56
C TYR A 369 -9.78 -17.84 22.07
N TYR A 370 -10.21 -16.92 21.20
CA TYR A 370 -10.40 -15.50 21.49
C TYR A 370 -11.64 -14.90 20.80
N PRO A 371 -12.83 -15.56 20.84
CA PRO A 371 -14.00 -15.11 20.08
C PRO A 371 -14.49 -13.70 20.47
N ASP A 372 -14.33 -13.30 21.72
CA ASP A 372 -14.77 -11.98 22.22
C ASP A 372 -13.71 -10.88 22.06
N GLN A 373 -12.54 -11.20 21.48
CA GLN A 373 -11.46 -10.23 21.35
C GLN A 373 -11.85 -9.14 20.34
N LYS A 374 -11.91 -7.89 20.80
CA LYS A 374 -12.21 -6.74 19.94
C LYS A 374 -11.00 -6.29 19.12
N MET A 375 -11.25 -5.77 17.91
CA MET A 375 -10.24 -5.19 17.01
C MET A 375 -9.52 -3.98 17.60
N MET A 376 -10.16 -3.25 18.52
CA MET A 376 -9.51 -2.13 19.22
C MET A 376 -8.97 -2.53 20.60
N GLY A 377 -9.10 -3.81 20.98
CA GLY A 377 -8.69 -4.33 22.28
C GLY A 377 -9.31 -3.55 23.45
N LYS A 378 -8.53 -3.28 24.49
CA LYS A 378 -8.91 -2.50 25.68
C LYS A 378 -9.34 -1.07 25.35
N LEU A 379 -8.89 -0.50 24.22
CA LEU A 379 -9.35 0.83 23.79
C LEU A 379 -10.85 0.84 23.53
N SER A 380 -11.45 -0.29 23.13
CA SER A 380 -12.90 -0.44 22.95
C SER A 380 -13.72 -0.07 24.19
N ASN A 381 -13.13 -0.11 25.39
CA ASN A 381 -13.83 0.19 26.64
C ASN A 381 -13.69 1.66 27.09
N ILE A 382 -12.88 2.47 26.39
CA ILE A 382 -12.68 3.88 26.74
C ILE A 382 -14.00 4.65 26.63
N TRP A 383 -14.32 5.42 27.68
CA TRP A 383 -15.51 6.27 27.70
C TRP A 383 -15.52 7.24 26.51
N GLY A 384 -16.69 7.42 25.89
CA GLY A 384 -16.82 8.16 24.62
C GLY A 384 -16.48 7.36 23.37
N PHE A 385 -15.42 6.53 23.38
CA PHE A 385 -15.05 5.70 22.22
C PHE A 385 -15.84 4.38 22.14
N ARG A 386 -16.24 3.78 23.28
CA ARG A 386 -16.99 2.52 23.33
C ARG A 386 -18.30 2.49 22.53
N SER A 387 -18.90 3.65 22.26
CA SER A 387 -20.13 3.75 21.46
C SER A 387 -19.91 3.66 19.96
N PHE A 388 -18.66 3.84 19.51
CA PHE A 388 -18.25 3.81 18.10
C PHE A 388 -18.38 2.40 17.55
N GLU A 389 -18.70 2.29 16.27
CA GLU A 389 -18.76 1.03 15.55
C GLU A 389 -17.38 0.37 15.50
N LEU A 390 -16.32 1.15 15.28
CA LEU A 390 -14.96 0.62 15.27
C LEU A 390 -14.56 -0.04 16.62
N ALA A 391 -15.09 0.46 17.74
CA ALA A 391 -14.85 -0.11 19.07
C ALA A 391 -15.57 -1.46 19.28
N LYS A 392 -16.67 -1.70 18.55
CA LYS A 392 -17.50 -2.90 18.69
C LYS A 392 -17.06 -4.05 17.81
N MET A 393 -16.31 -3.76 16.75
CA MET A 393 -15.78 -4.73 15.80
C MET A 393 -14.93 -5.79 16.50
N ASP A 394 -15.19 -7.04 16.18
CA ASP A 394 -14.41 -8.17 16.63
C ASP A 394 -13.07 -8.21 15.89
N PHE A 395 -12.08 -8.89 16.45
CA PHE A 395 -10.73 -8.88 15.91
C PHE A 395 -10.69 -9.41 14.47
N ASN A 396 -11.52 -10.40 14.14
CA ASN A 396 -11.63 -10.94 12.78
C ASN A 396 -12.34 -10.00 11.79
N ASP A 397 -13.06 -8.96 12.23
CA ASP A 397 -13.63 -7.95 11.33
C ASP A 397 -12.55 -7.11 10.62
N GLN A 398 -11.31 -7.14 11.10
CA GLN A 398 -10.20 -6.42 10.46
C GLN A 398 -9.91 -6.93 9.05
N TYR A 399 -10.14 -8.22 8.77
CA TYR A 399 -9.83 -8.85 7.49
C TYR A 399 -10.67 -8.24 6.35
N PRO A 400 -12.03 -8.29 6.41
CA PRO A 400 -12.87 -7.61 5.43
C PRO A 400 -12.70 -6.08 5.46
N PHE A 401 -12.51 -5.46 6.63
CA PHE A 401 -12.37 -4.01 6.75
C PHE A 401 -11.13 -3.48 6.01
N LEU A 402 -9.96 -4.09 6.24
CA LEU A 402 -8.71 -3.65 5.64
C LEU A 402 -8.63 -4.00 4.15
N TYR A 403 -9.23 -5.10 3.71
CA TYR A 403 -9.44 -5.36 2.28
C TYR A 403 -10.30 -4.26 1.63
N ASN A 404 -11.42 -3.89 2.26
CA ASN A 404 -12.34 -2.90 1.70
C ASN A 404 -11.75 -1.49 1.61
N LEU A 405 -10.67 -1.16 2.34
CA LEU A 405 -9.95 0.12 2.16
C LEU A 405 -9.41 0.31 0.74
N THR A 406 -8.98 -0.76 0.06
CA THR A 406 -8.52 -0.70 -1.33
C THR A 406 -9.65 -0.93 -2.32
N ALA A 407 -10.57 -1.86 -2.05
CA ALA A 407 -11.71 -2.12 -2.92
C ALA A 407 -12.59 -0.88 -3.12
N ARG A 408 -12.93 -0.16 -2.04
CA ARG A 408 -13.71 1.11 -2.06
C ARG A 408 -13.00 2.24 -2.81
N LYS A 409 -11.68 2.15 -2.98
CA LYS A 409 -10.87 3.12 -3.73
C LYS A 409 -10.55 2.69 -5.17
N ASN A 410 -11.04 1.52 -5.59
CA ASN A 410 -10.70 0.90 -6.88
C ASN A 410 -9.18 0.66 -7.00
N LEU A 411 -8.54 0.24 -5.91
CA LEU A 411 -7.10 -0.07 -5.81
C LEU A 411 -6.83 -1.53 -5.45
N ASP A 412 -7.88 -2.33 -5.26
CA ASP A 412 -7.80 -3.78 -5.09
C ASP A 412 -7.26 -4.45 -6.37
N GLN A 413 -6.57 -5.58 -6.18
CA GLN A 413 -5.94 -6.37 -7.24
C GLN A 413 -6.29 -7.86 -7.03
N ALA A 414 -6.41 -8.62 -8.12
CA ALA A 414 -6.72 -10.05 -8.06
C ALA A 414 -5.64 -10.83 -7.27
N LEU A 415 -6.01 -11.96 -6.66
CA LEU A 415 -5.07 -12.77 -5.86
C LEU A 415 -3.96 -13.40 -6.72
N GLN A 416 -4.24 -13.66 -8.01
CA GLN A 416 -3.25 -14.14 -8.99
C GLN A 416 -2.31 -13.05 -9.52
N THR A 417 -2.49 -11.78 -9.11
CA THR A 417 -1.58 -10.72 -9.52
C THR A 417 -0.18 -11.00 -8.98
N SER A 418 0.82 -10.92 -9.87
CA SER A 418 2.23 -11.10 -9.53
C SER A 418 2.63 -10.22 -8.34
N ASN A 419 3.37 -10.77 -7.38
CA ASN A 419 3.74 -10.09 -6.14
C ASN A 419 4.44 -8.74 -6.39
N ASP A 420 5.23 -8.65 -7.47
CA ASP A 420 5.94 -7.44 -7.87
C ASP A 420 5.13 -6.42 -8.66
N SER A 421 3.89 -6.75 -9.02
CA SER A 421 2.89 -5.84 -9.59
C SER A 421 1.90 -5.34 -8.54
N LEU A 422 1.94 -5.88 -7.32
CA LEU A 422 1.07 -5.43 -6.23
C LEU A 422 1.56 -4.09 -5.67
N ILE A 423 0.62 -3.16 -5.48
CA ILE A 423 0.86 -1.99 -4.63
C ILE A 423 1.15 -2.46 -3.20
N LYS A 424 1.95 -1.69 -2.46
CA LYS A 424 2.47 -2.10 -1.15
C LYS A 424 1.38 -2.54 -0.18
N PHE A 425 0.27 -1.80 -0.11
CA PHE A 425 -0.84 -2.15 0.78
C PHE A 425 -1.48 -3.49 0.43
N ASN A 426 -1.67 -3.79 -0.86
CA ASN A 426 -2.18 -5.09 -1.30
C ASN A 426 -1.18 -6.21 -1.00
N GLN A 427 0.10 -5.97 -1.29
CA GLN A 427 1.19 -6.93 -1.05
C GLN A 427 1.33 -7.33 0.42
N LYS A 428 1.23 -6.36 1.34
CA LYS A 428 1.42 -6.59 2.77
C LYS A 428 0.13 -6.94 3.52
N ILE A 429 -1.02 -6.44 3.09
CA ILE A 429 -2.27 -6.47 3.87
C ILE A 429 -3.44 -6.99 3.03
N ALA A 430 -3.96 -6.19 2.09
CA ALA A 430 -5.29 -6.42 1.53
C ALA A 430 -5.42 -7.76 0.78
N ASN A 431 -4.43 -8.16 -0.03
CA ASN A 431 -4.52 -9.43 -0.75
C ASN A 431 -4.32 -10.64 0.17
N LYS A 432 -3.43 -10.54 1.17
CA LYS A 432 -3.27 -11.60 2.17
C LYS A 432 -4.56 -11.82 2.95
N TYR A 433 -5.21 -10.73 3.34
CA TYR A 433 -6.46 -10.78 4.10
C TYR A 433 -7.63 -11.25 3.23
N LYS A 434 -7.73 -10.77 1.99
CA LYS A 434 -8.68 -11.31 0.99
C LYS A 434 -8.47 -12.81 0.80
N ALA A 435 -7.23 -13.29 0.71
CA ALA A 435 -6.95 -14.71 0.51
C ALA A 435 -7.45 -15.58 1.68
N GLY A 436 -7.15 -15.20 2.93
CA GLY A 436 -7.63 -15.93 4.11
C GLY A 436 -9.15 -15.85 4.27
N LEU A 437 -9.72 -14.66 4.06
CA LEU A 437 -11.17 -14.45 4.08
C LEU A 437 -11.89 -15.25 2.98
N GLY A 438 -11.24 -15.45 1.83
CA GLY A 438 -11.76 -16.30 0.76
C GLY A 438 -11.93 -17.75 1.19
N LEU A 439 -10.95 -18.32 1.91
CA LEU A 439 -11.08 -19.67 2.46
C LEU A 439 -12.11 -19.73 3.60
N ALA A 440 -12.20 -18.68 4.43
CA ALA A 440 -13.24 -18.58 5.46
C ALA A 440 -14.65 -18.51 4.83
N TYR A 441 -14.79 -17.76 3.74
CA TYR A 441 -16.03 -17.71 2.95
C TYR A 441 -16.33 -19.08 2.31
N LEU A 442 -15.34 -19.74 1.71
CA LEU A 442 -15.54 -21.08 1.16
C LEU A 442 -15.99 -22.06 2.24
N ALA A 443 -15.34 -22.04 3.41
CA ALA A 443 -15.68 -22.88 4.57
C ALA A 443 -17.10 -22.64 5.08
N ASP A 444 -17.58 -21.40 5.02
CA ASP A 444 -18.95 -21.06 5.40
C ASP A 444 -19.99 -21.58 4.39
N TYR A 445 -19.63 -21.64 3.11
CA TYR A 445 -20.50 -22.12 2.04
C TYR A 445 -20.59 -23.66 1.99
N ILE A 446 -19.44 -24.34 2.03
CA ILE A 446 -19.37 -25.81 1.84
C ILE A 446 -19.22 -26.60 3.13
N GLY A 447 -19.01 -25.95 4.28
CA GLY A 447 -18.67 -26.59 5.55
C GLY A 447 -17.19 -26.46 5.93
N LYS A 448 -16.92 -26.20 7.22
CA LYS A 448 -15.57 -25.91 7.72
C LYS A 448 -14.65 -27.13 7.65
N GLU A 449 -15.21 -28.29 7.95
CA GLU A 449 -14.57 -29.60 7.89
C GLU A 449 -13.94 -29.88 6.52
N HIS A 450 -14.65 -29.56 5.43
CA HIS A 450 -14.17 -29.78 4.06
C HIS A 450 -12.92 -28.95 3.74
N VAL A 451 -12.91 -27.69 4.16
CA VAL A 451 -11.75 -26.80 3.95
C VAL A 451 -10.59 -27.16 4.87
N ASP A 452 -10.86 -27.43 6.15
CA ASP A 452 -9.83 -27.84 7.12
C ASP A 452 -9.14 -29.14 6.68
N GLU A 453 -9.90 -30.15 6.28
CA GLU A 453 -9.38 -31.43 5.82
C GLU A 453 -8.60 -31.28 4.51
N SER A 454 -9.09 -30.43 3.59
CA SER A 454 -8.39 -30.14 2.34
C SER A 454 -7.04 -29.47 2.56
N ILE A 455 -6.94 -28.51 3.49
CA ILE A 455 -5.68 -27.86 3.86
C ILE A 455 -4.71 -28.87 4.46
N LYS A 456 -5.19 -29.70 5.39
CA LYS A 456 -4.36 -30.73 6.03
C LYS A 456 -3.86 -31.76 5.03
N THR A 457 -4.74 -32.27 4.18
CA THR A 457 -4.42 -33.22 3.11
C THR A 457 -3.41 -32.63 2.13
N PHE A 458 -3.63 -31.38 1.72
CA PHE A 458 -2.72 -30.68 0.83
C PHE A 458 -1.33 -30.51 1.44
N PHE A 459 -1.24 -30.09 2.70
CA PHE A 459 0.04 -29.96 3.38
C PHE A 459 0.75 -31.31 3.53
N GLU A 460 0.07 -32.34 4.04
CA GLU A 460 0.68 -33.64 4.28
C GLU A 460 1.17 -34.33 3.01
N TYR A 461 0.44 -34.18 1.89
CA TYR A 461 0.81 -34.78 0.61
C TYR A 461 1.93 -34.03 -0.11
N TYR A 462 1.92 -32.69 -0.07
CA TYR A 462 2.87 -31.85 -0.81
C TYR A 462 4.02 -31.28 0.04
N LYS A 463 4.11 -31.59 1.33
CA LYS A 463 5.26 -31.15 2.16
C LYS A 463 6.57 -31.65 1.55
N LEU A 464 7.50 -30.73 1.37
CA LEU A 464 8.79 -30.96 0.70
C LEU A 464 8.66 -31.42 -0.76
N ASN A 465 7.67 -30.91 -1.49
CA ASN A 465 7.53 -31.14 -2.92
C ASN A 465 7.18 -29.83 -3.65
N THR A 466 7.53 -29.75 -4.93
CA THR A 466 7.03 -28.70 -5.82
C THR A 466 5.53 -28.88 -6.01
N VAL A 467 4.79 -27.79 -5.87
CA VAL A 467 3.31 -27.79 -5.88
C VAL A 467 2.79 -26.61 -6.68
N LYS A 468 1.60 -26.75 -7.26
CA LYS A 468 0.88 -25.70 -7.97
C LYS A 468 -0.44 -25.41 -7.30
N VAL A 469 -1.00 -24.24 -7.57
CA VAL A 469 -2.34 -23.88 -7.10
C VAL A 469 -3.42 -24.89 -7.54
N HIS A 470 -3.27 -25.46 -8.74
CA HIS A 470 -4.23 -26.43 -9.29
C HIS A 470 -4.33 -27.73 -8.46
N ASP A 471 -3.24 -28.12 -7.79
CA ASP A 471 -3.22 -29.28 -6.91
C ASP A 471 -4.17 -29.09 -5.73
N PHE A 472 -4.12 -27.91 -5.10
CA PHE A 472 -5.02 -27.52 -4.01
C PHE A 472 -6.47 -27.40 -4.47
N GLU A 473 -6.70 -26.79 -5.64
CA GLU A 473 -8.02 -26.71 -6.27
C GLU A 473 -8.64 -28.10 -6.46
N SER A 474 -7.84 -29.06 -6.92
CA SER A 474 -8.30 -30.43 -7.15
C SER A 474 -8.67 -31.16 -5.85
N ILE A 475 -7.94 -30.92 -4.75
CA ILE A 475 -8.27 -31.48 -3.44
C ILE A 475 -9.59 -30.90 -2.93
N LEU A 476 -9.74 -29.56 -2.95
CA LEU A 476 -10.97 -28.91 -2.52
C LEU A 476 -12.19 -29.39 -3.30
N LYS A 477 -12.07 -29.50 -4.63
CA LYS A 477 -13.17 -30.00 -5.49
C LYS A 477 -13.57 -31.44 -5.20
N ARG A 478 -12.66 -32.27 -4.72
CA ARG A 478 -12.96 -33.66 -4.32
C ARG A 478 -13.57 -33.73 -2.91
N SER A 479 -13.44 -32.69 -2.10
CA SER A 479 -13.95 -32.70 -0.73
C SER A 479 -15.46 -32.50 -0.66
N THR A 480 -16.10 -31.88 -1.66
CA THR A 480 -17.52 -31.51 -1.63
C THR A 480 -18.22 -31.81 -2.96
N GLU A 481 -19.54 -32.04 -2.91
CA GLU A 481 -20.39 -32.17 -4.09
C GLU A 481 -20.89 -30.80 -4.61
N GLN A 482 -20.77 -29.75 -3.81
CA GLN A 482 -21.19 -28.40 -4.22
C GLN A 482 -20.21 -27.79 -5.25
N ASP A 483 -20.74 -27.02 -6.21
CA ASP A 483 -19.88 -26.31 -7.17
C ASP A 483 -19.13 -25.14 -6.52
N ILE A 484 -17.81 -25.25 -6.49
CA ILE A 484 -16.88 -24.24 -5.96
C ILE A 484 -16.05 -23.55 -7.05
N ASN A 485 -16.37 -23.75 -8.34
CA ASN A 485 -15.64 -23.13 -9.45
C ASN A 485 -15.59 -21.59 -9.35
N TRP A 486 -16.64 -20.99 -8.80
CA TRP A 486 -16.72 -19.54 -8.56
C TRP A 486 -15.55 -19.02 -7.69
N PHE A 487 -15.05 -19.84 -6.76
CA PHE A 487 -13.97 -19.43 -5.86
C PHE A 487 -12.69 -19.16 -6.67
N PHE A 488 -12.33 -20.07 -7.57
CA PHE A 488 -11.14 -19.92 -8.39
C PHE A 488 -11.36 -18.95 -9.55
N LYS A 489 -12.49 -19.05 -10.26
CA LYS A 489 -12.77 -18.25 -11.46
C LYS A 489 -13.11 -16.80 -11.17
N ASP A 490 -13.98 -16.55 -10.19
CA ASP A 490 -14.51 -15.21 -9.92
C ASP A 490 -13.78 -14.54 -8.76
N TYR A 491 -13.61 -15.23 -7.63
CA TYR A 491 -13.05 -14.63 -6.41
C TYR A 491 -11.51 -14.45 -6.45
N VAL A 492 -10.79 -15.52 -6.78
CA VAL A 492 -9.31 -15.56 -6.79
C VAL A 492 -8.74 -14.85 -8.02
N SER A 493 -9.24 -15.20 -9.21
CA SER A 493 -8.67 -14.76 -10.49
C SER A 493 -9.03 -13.32 -10.88
N THR A 494 -10.07 -12.72 -10.25
CA THR A 494 -10.50 -11.36 -10.59
C THR A 494 -10.44 -10.39 -9.42
N ASP A 495 -10.48 -9.11 -9.74
CA ASP A 495 -10.66 -7.99 -8.83
C ASP A 495 -12.07 -7.38 -8.94
N ARG A 496 -13.03 -8.18 -9.46
CA ARG A 496 -14.44 -7.79 -9.48
C ARG A 496 -14.99 -7.79 -8.05
N LYS A 497 -15.90 -6.85 -7.80
CA LYS A 497 -16.49 -6.62 -6.49
C LYS A 497 -17.70 -7.49 -6.30
N ILE A 498 -17.91 -7.97 -5.08
CA ILE A 498 -19.16 -8.64 -4.70
C ILE A 498 -20.10 -7.55 -4.18
N ASP A 499 -21.28 -7.38 -4.77
CA ASP A 499 -22.30 -6.41 -4.32
C ASP A 499 -23.68 -6.92 -4.73
N PHE A 500 -24.45 -7.39 -3.76
CA PHE A 500 -25.79 -7.90 -3.93
C PHE A 500 -26.80 -7.01 -3.21
N LYS A 501 -28.04 -7.01 -3.69
CA LYS A 501 -29.16 -6.40 -2.96
C LYS A 501 -30.43 -7.21 -3.07
N ILE A 502 -31.25 -7.15 -2.03
CA ILE A 502 -32.62 -7.64 -2.08
C ILE A 502 -33.46 -6.58 -2.79
N LYS A 503 -33.81 -6.83 -4.06
CA LYS A 503 -34.59 -5.88 -4.87
C LYS A 503 -36.05 -5.86 -4.41
N LYS A 504 -36.67 -7.03 -4.32
CA LYS A 504 -38.10 -7.20 -4.03
C LYS A 504 -38.29 -8.45 -3.15
N VAL A 505 -39.29 -8.39 -2.28
CA VAL A 505 -39.82 -9.56 -1.58
C VAL A 505 -41.33 -9.53 -1.76
N GLN A 506 -41.92 -10.63 -2.19
CA GLN A 506 -43.36 -10.82 -2.27
C GLN A 506 -43.74 -11.89 -1.26
N LYS A 507 -44.81 -11.64 -0.51
CA LYS A 507 -45.28 -12.55 0.53
C LYS A 507 -46.46 -13.34 -0.02
N ASP A 508 -46.29 -14.66 -0.12
CA ASP A 508 -47.34 -15.61 -0.41
C ASP A 508 -47.82 -16.27 0.91
N THR A 509 -48.76 -17.21 0.81
CA THR A 509 -49.41 -17.83 1.97
C THR A 509 -48.41 -18.59 2.85
N ASP A 510 -47.54 -19.39 2.23
CA ASP A 510 -46.57 -20.29 2.87
C ASP A 510 -45.10 -19.92 2.59
N SER A 511 -44.87 -19.01 1.64
CA SER A 511 -43.54 -18.72 1.10
C SER A 511 -43.30 -17.21 0.88
N LEU A 512 -42.02 -16.85 0.78
CA LEU A 512 -41.56 -15.54 0.38
C LEU A 512 -40.82 -15.68 -0.95
N LEU A 513 -41.25 -14.95 -1.98
CA LEU A 513 -40.53 -14.83 -3.24
C LEU A 513 -39.53 -13.67 -3.14
N VAL A 514 -38.25 -14.01 -3.04
CA VAL A 514 -37.14 -13.08 -2.81
C VAL A 514 -36.37 -12.87 -4.10
N THR A 515 -36.43 -11.65 -4.63
CA THR A 515 -35.66 -11.27 -5.82
C THR A 515 -34.34 -10.62 -5.40
N ILE A 516 -33.22 -11.29 -5.71
CA ILE A 516 -31.86 -10.82 -5.43
C ILE A 516 -31.25 -10.29 -6.71
N LYS A 517 -30.57 -9.14 -6.63
CA LYS A 517 -29.87 -8.51 -7.75
C LYS A 517 -28.37 -8.46 -7.50
N ASN A 518 -27.58 -8.95 -8.45
CA ASN A 518 -26.14 -8.74 -8.54
C ASN A 518 -25.85 -7.40 -9.23
N LYS A 519 -25.08 -6.52 -8.58
CA LYS A 519 -24.82 -5.16 -9.10
C LYS A 519 -23.51 -5.04 -9.87
N GLU A 520 -22.59 -5.96 -9.66
CA GLU A 520 -21.22 -5.89 -10.18
C GLU A 520 -20.91 -7.06 -11.13
N GLY A 521 -21.81 -8.04 -11.28
CA GLY A 521 -21.66 -9.18 -12.20
C GLY A 521 -20.66 -10.23 -11.72
N THR A 522 -20.32 -10.23 -10.43
CA THR A 522 -19.47 -11.25 -9.80
C THR A 522 -20.38 -12.40 -9.37
N ASN A 523 -20.41 -13.49 -10.14
CA ASN A 523 -21.30 -14.62 -9.87
C ASN A 523 -20.69 -15.52 -8.79
N VAL A 524 -21.06 -15.26 -7.55
CA VAL A 524 -20.65 -16.03 -6.36
C VAL A 524 -21.89 -16.32 -5.51
N PRO A 525 -21.85 -17.34 -4.64
CA PRO A 525 -22.92 -17.57 -3.68
C PRO A 525 -23.17 -16.36 -2.77
N ILE A 526 -24.36 -16.31 -2.17
CA ILE A 526 -24.71 -15.28 -1.19
C ILE A 526 -25.66 -15.87 -0.15
N SER A 527 -25.38 -15.60 1.12
CA SER A 527 -26.21 -16.02 2.24
C SER A 527 -27.35 -15.02 2.48
N VAL A 528 -28.55 -15.52 2.79
CA VAL A 528 -29.75 -14.76 3.15
C VAL A 528 -30.22 -15.21 4.52
N PHE A 529 -30.32 -14.25 5.45
CA PHE A 529 -30.79 -14.46 6.80
C PHE A 529 -32.20 -13.87 6.98
N GLY A 530 -33.06 -14.65 7.62
CA GLY A 530 -34.35 -14.21 8.13
C GLY A 530 -34.23 -13.76 9.58
N LEU A 531 -34.67 -12.55 9.87
CA LEU A 531 -34.63 -11.99 11.23
C LEU A 531 -36.03 -11.81 11.79
N LYS A 532 -36.24 -12.23 13.03
CA LYS A 532 -37.42 -11.87 13.84
C LYS A 532 -36.94 -10.98 14.99
N LYS A 533 -37.37 -9.73 15.00
CA LYS A 533 -36.73 -8.65 15.77
C LYS A 533 -35.23 -8.55 15.43
N ASP A 534 -34.36 -8.91 16.36
CA ASP A 534 -32.89 -8.88 16.21
C ASP A 534 -32.26 -10.29 16.25
N SER A 535 -33.08 -11.36 16.22
CA SER A 535 -32.61 -12.75 16.24
C SER A 535 -32.75 -13.40 14.87
N VAL A 536 -31.73 -14.17 14.47
CA VAL A 536 -31.76 -15.01 13.27
C VAL A 536 -32.71 -16.19 13.49
N VAL A 537 -33.62 -16.41 12.54
CA VAL A 537 -34.60 -17.52 12.58
C VAL A 537 -34.51 -18.45 11.36
N SER A 538 -33.85 -18.01 10.28
CA SER A 538 -33.59 -18.83 9.10
C SER A 538 -32.34 -18.36 8.37
N GLU A 539 -31.68 -19.29 7.67
CA GLU A 539 -30.50 -19.04 6.84
C GLU A 539 -30.60 -19.85 5.56
N TYR A 540 -30.27 -19.23 4.42
CA TYR A 540 -30.31 -19.84 3.10
C TYR A 540 -29.10 -19.41 2.29
N TRP A 541 -28.63 -20.27 1.38
CA TRP A 541 -27.59 -19.96 0.41
C TRP A 541 -28.16 -19.98 -1.00
N PHE A 542 -27.82 -18.97 -1.80
CA PHE A 542 -28.20 -18.88 -3.20
C PHE A 542 -26.97 -18.72 -4.08
N SER A 543 -26.96 -19.38 -5.23
CA SER A 543 -25.90 -19.30 -6.23
C SER A 543 -26.48 -19.00 -7.62
N ASN A 544 -25.61 -18.83 -8.63
CA ASN A 544 -26.00 -18.59 -10.03
C ASN A 544 -26.85 -17.33 -10.27
N ILE A 545 -26.49 -16.23 -9.60
CA ILE A 545 -27.17 -14.93 -9.74
C ILE A 545 -26.32 -14.01 -10.63
N GLU A 546 -26.44 -14.17 -11.95
CA GLU A 546 -25.66 -13.36 -12.90
C GLU A 546 -26.09 -11.89 -12.89
N PHE A 547 -27.41 -11.64 -12.92
CA PHE A 547 -27.97 -10.29 -12.87
C PHE A 547 -29.09 -10.16 -11.84
N GLU A 548 -30.15 -10.96 -11.97
CA GLU A 548 -31.31 -10.92 -11.09
C GLU A 548 -31.99 -12.26 -11.10
N GLU A 549 -32.22 -12.83 -9.92
CA GLU A 549 -32.87 -14.12 -9.75
C GLU A 549 -33.90 -14.07 -8.62
N THR A 550 -34.95 -14.90 -8.72
CA THR A 550 -36.00 -14.98 -7.71
C THR A 550 -36.05 -16.38 -7.11
N PHE A 551 -35.94 -16.44 -5.79
CA PHE A 551 -35.97 -17.68 -5.01
C PHE A 551 -37.21 -17.73 -4.12
N ALA A 552 -37.80 -18.91 -3.98
CA ALA A 552 -38.86 -19.16 -3.00
C ALA A 552 -38.23 -19.69 -1.71
N ILE A 553 -38.51 -19.03 -0.58
CA ILE A 553 -38.14 -19.51 0.76
C ILE A 553 -39.38 -19.70 1.62
N PRO A 554 -39.37 -20.60 2.62
CA PRO A 554 -40.42 -20.69 3.62
C PRO A 554 -40.67 -19.35 4.32
N ASN A 555 -41.94 -19.02 4.56
CA ASN A 555 -42.35 -17.84 5.31
C ASN A 555 -42.48 -18.19 6.81
N ASN A 556 -41.41 -18.02 7.59
CA ASN A 556 -41.38 -18.32 9.02
C ASN A 556 -41.78 -17.12 9.90
N GLN A 557 -42.54 -16.18 9.34
CA GLN A 557 -42.95 -14.93 10.01
C GLN A 557 -41.77 -14.04 10.42
N GLU A 558 -40.80 -13.91 9.52
CA GLU A 558 -39.68 -13.00 9.66
C GLU A 558 -40.15 -11.54 9.61
N ASP A 559 -39.46 -10.66 10.32
CA ASP A 559 -39.65 -9.21 10.25
C ASP A 559 -38.88 -8.60 9.07
N ARG A 560 -37.72 -9.18 8.75
CA ARG A 560 -36.74 -8.66 7.77
C ARG A 560 -35.91 -9.78 7.15
N LEU A 561 -35.46 -9.55 5.92
CA LEU A 561 -34.44 -10.35 5.25
C LEU A 561 -33.15 -9.54 5.08
N VAL A 562 -32.01 -10.22 5.23
CA VAL A 562 -30.68 -9.60 5.18
C VAL A 562 -29.70 -10.50 4.43
N LEU A 563 -29.01 -9.95 3.42
CA LEU A 563 -27.89 -10.64 2.79
C LEU A 563 -26.63 -10.54 3.68
N ASN A 564 -25.86 -11.62 3.80
CA ASN A 564 -24.53 -11.62 4.44
C ASN A 564 -24.55 -10.96 5.85
N TYR A 565 -25.50 -11.39 6.70
CA TYR A 565 -25.74 -10.79 8.02
C TYR A 565 -24.54 -10.94 8.97
N ASP A 566 -23.87 -12.09 8.88
CA ASP A 566 -22.66 -12.48 9.62
C ASP A 566 -21.37 -11.85 9.08
N LYS A 567 -21.44 -11.17 7.94
CA LYS A 567 -20.36 -10.39 7.30
C LYS A 567 -19.14 -11.20 6.88
N LYS A 568 -19.27 -12.52 6.71
CA LYS A 568 -18.16 -13.38 6.26
C LYS A 568 -17.80 -13.16 4.79
N ILE A 569 -18.76 -12.73 3.98
CA ILE A 569 -18.52 -12.42 2.57
C ILE A 569 -17.95 -10.99 2.49
N PRO A 570 -16.78 -10.76 1.84
CA PRO A 570 -16.20 -9.42 1.64
C PRO A 570 -16.95 -8.63 0.59
N GLU A 571 -18.19 -8.28 0.92
CA GLU A 571 -19.04 -7.50 0.07
C GLU A 571 -18.60 -6.04 0.04
N PHE A 572 -18.59 -5.49 -1.16
CA PHE A 572 -18.27 -4.10 -1.41
C PHE A 572 -19.26 -3.20 -0.69
N ASN A 573 -20.57 -3.49 -0.67
CA ASN A 573 -21.56 -2.61 -0.05
C ASN A 573 -22.69 -3.32 0.72
N GLN A 574 -22.50 -3.55 2.01
CA GLN A 574 -23.53 -4.17 2.87
C GLN A 574 -24.76 -3.26 3.18
N ARG A 575 -24.77 -2.03 2.66
CA ARG A 575 -25.79 -1.02 3.01
C ARG A 575 -27.11 -1.19 2.24
N ASP A 576 -27.18 -2.00 1.21
CA ASP A 576 -28.41 -2.30 0.48
C ASP A 576 -28.87 -3.76 0.63
N ASN A 577 -28.28 -4.49 1.58
CA ASN A 577 -28.60 -5.88 1.89
C ASN A 577 -29.92 -6.10 2.61
N TRP A 578 -30.58 -5.03 3.06
CA TRP A 578 -31.64 -5.08 4.06
C TRP A 578 -33.00 -4.82 3.45
N LYS A 579 -33.96 -5.71 3.70
CA LYS A 579 -35.35 -5.53 3.28
C LYS A 579 -36.33 -5.78 4.43
N SER A 580 -37.15 -4.78 4.74
CA SER A 580 -38.25 -4.92 5.71
C SER A 580 -39.45 -5.65 5.09
N LEU A 581 -40.11 -6.51 5.88
CA LEU A 581 -41.35 -7.18 5.50
C LEU A 581 -42.60 -6.49 6.10
N LYS A 582 -42.42 -5.42 6.90
CA LYS A 582 -43.49 -4.70 7.63
C LYS A 582 -44.26 -3.63 6.82
N GLY A 583 -44.22 -3.68 5.49
CA GLY A 583 -45.00 -2.80 4.59
C GLY A 583 -44.26 -1.55 4.05
N PHE A 584 -44.94 -0.77 3.19
CA PHE A 584 -44.36 0.31 2.37
C PHE A 584 -43.80 1.51 3.17
N LEU A 585 -44.40 1.85 4.32
CA LEU A 585 -43.96 2.98 5.16
C LEU A 585 -42.80 2.62 6.11
N SER A 586 -42.42 1.33 6.20
CA SER A 586 -41.29 0.91 7.01
C SER A 586 -39.98 1.22 6.27
N SER A 587 -39.25 2.26 6.68
CA SER A 587 -37.87 2.45 6.22
C SER A 587 -37.05 1.18 6.47
N ASN A 588 -36.23 0.78 5.50
CA ASN A 588 -35.30 -0.35 5.67
C ASN A 588 -34.27 -0.09 6.79
N LYS A 589 -33.97 1.19 7.11
CA LYS A 589 -32.94 1.59 8.09
C LYS A 589 -33.31 2.85 8.86
N LYS A 590 -32.90 2.91 10.14
CA LYS A 590 -33.08 4.08 11.01
C LYS A 590 -31.95 5.10 10.81
N LEU A 591 -32.24 6.38 11.05
CA LEU A 591 -31.22 7.44 11.08
C LEU A 591 -30.44 7.38 12.41
N LYS A 592 -29.12 7.59 12.38
CA LYS A 592 -28.27 7.58 13.58
C LYS A 592 -27.25 8.71 13.53
N PHE A 593 -27.30 9.64 14.48
CA PHE A 593 -26.27 10.66 14.64
C PHE A 593 -25.09 10.08 15.41
N THR A 594 -23.88 10.22 14.87
CA THR A 594 -22.64 9.70 15.46
C THR A 594 -21.63 10.83 15.61
N PHE A 595 -21.10 11.00 16.82
CA PHE A 595 -20.11 12.03 17.08
C PHE A 595 -18.76 11.60 16.47
N PHE A 596 -18.12 12.48 15.71
CA PHE A 596 -16.89 12.20 14.94
C PHE A 596 -17.01 11.09 13.87
N LYS A 597 -15.97 11.01 13.03
CA LYS A 597 -15.84 10.01 11.97
C LYS A 597 -15.64 8.62 12.56
N ASP A 598 -16.36 7.62 12.04
CA ASP A 598 -16.35 6.24 12.53
C ASP A 598 -16.36 5.21 11.38
N ALA A 599 -16.27 3.92 11.73
CA ALA A 599 -16.55 2.80 10.84
C ALA A 599 -18.03 2.79 10.40
N GLU A 600 -18.25 2.20 9.23
CA GLU A 600 -19.57 2.09 8.63
C GLU A 600 -20.40 1.05 9.39
N ASN A 601 -21.56 1.45 9.91
CA ASN A 601 -22.54 0.52 10.44
C ASN A 601 -23.61 0.26 9.36
N PRO A 602 -23.70 -0.96 8.81
CA PRO A 602 -24.64 -1.24 7.74
C PRO A 602 -26.10 -1.17 8.23
N TYR A 603 -26.42 -1.28 9.52
CA TYR A 603 -27.80 -1.25 10.03
C TYR A 603 -28.44 0.16 10.00
N TYR A 604 -27.64 1.22 9.94
CA TYR A 604 -28.11 2.60 10.11
C TYR A 604 -27.74 3.51 8.93
N ASN A 605 -28.56 4.55 8.73
CA ASN A 605 -28.16 5.74 7.98
C ASN A 605 -27.42 6.69 8.94
N GLN A 606 -26.09 6.61 8.94
CA GLN A 606 -25.24 7.41 9.82
C GLN A 606 -25.07 8.85 9.31
N VAL A 607 -25.32 9.82 10.20
CA VAL A 607 -24.95 11.23 10.04
C VAL A 607 -23.87 11.53 11.08
N PHE A 608 -22.66 11.85 10.64
CA PHE A 608 -21.57 12.23 11.51
C PHE A 608 -21.64 13.72 11.80
N TYR A 609 -21.35 14.09 13.05
CA TYR A 609 -21.25 15.49 13.45
C TYR A 609 -19.96 15.76 14.23
N VAL A 610 -19.33 16.90 13.98
CA VAL A 610 -18.11 17.33 14.69
C VAL A 610 -18.04 18.85 14.79
N PRO A 611 -17.71 19.41 15.98
CA PRO A 611 -17.44 20.84 16.11
C PRO A 611 -16.29 21.25 15.20
N VAL A 612 -16.43 22.39 14.55
CA VAL A 612 -15.39 23.01 13.72
C VAL A 612 -15.16 24.44 14.20
N LEU A 613 -13.93 24.91 14.06
CA LEU A 613 -13.54 26.28 14.36
C LEU A 613 -12.62 26.74 13.24
N SER A 614 -13.04 27.77 12.53
CA SER A 614 -12.24 28.41 11.49
C SER A 614 -11.92 29.85 11.88
N PHE A 615 -10.93 30.43 11.22
CA PHE A 615 -10.57 31.83 11.38
C PHE A 615 -10.22 32.45 10.04
N ASN A 616 -10.79 33.62 9.77
CA ASN A 616 -10.25 34.57 8.80
C ASN A 616 -10.36 35.97 9.40
N ILE A 617 -9.63 36.94 8.86
CA ILE A 617 -9.56 38.26 9.49
C ILE A 617 -10.92 38.98 9.51
N TYR A 618 -11.79 38.81 8.51
CA TYR A 618 -13.07 39.53 8.43
C TYR A 618 -14.14 38.88 9.32
N ASP A 619 -14.27 37.56 9.26
CA ASP A 619 -15.21 36.81 10.10
C ASP A 619 -14.75 36.65 11.56
N GLY A 620 -13.46 36.82 11.82
CA GLY A 620 -12.84 36.45 13.08
C GLY A 620 -12.97 34.95 13.34
N TRP A 621 -13.21 34.56 14.59
CA TRP A 621 -13.45 33.17 14.96
C TRP A 621 -14.86 32.73 14.57
N THR A 622 -14.94 31.63 13.83
CA THR A 622 -16.20 31.06 13.30
C THR A 622 -16.43 29.64 13.83
N PRO A 623 -16.94 29.47 15.06
CA PRO A 623 -17.34 28.16 15.55
C PRO A 623 -18.57 27.66 14.77
N GLY A 624 -18.61 26.36 14.52
CA GLY A 624 -19.67 25.71 13.76
C GLY A 624 -19.82 24.23 14.07
N MET A 625 -20.79 23.60 13.41
CA MET A 625 -21.03 22.17 13.51
C MET A 625 -21.02 21.55 12.12
N ARG A 626 -20.06 20.68 11.86
CA ARG A 626 -19.96 19.99 10.59
C ARG A 626 -20.78 18.70 10.59
N LEU A 627 -21.67 18.53 9.62
CA LEU A 627 -22.56 17.39 9.41
C LEU A 627 -22.24 16.68 8.09
N TYR A 628 -21.93 15.39 8.12
CA TYR A 628 -21.45 14.67 6.95
C TYR A 628 -21.70 13.16 7.05
N ASN A 629 -21.66 12.42 5.94
CA ASN A 629 -21.80 10.95 5.95
C ASN A 629 -20.51 10.19 5.59
N LYS A 630 -19.36 10.85 5.59
CA LYS A 630 -18.07 10.23 5.25
C LYS A 630 -17.58 9.29 6.36
N THR A 631 -17.40 8.01 6.03
CA THR A 631 -16.85 6.96 6.91
C THR A 631 -15.35 6.74 6.72
N LEU A 632 -14.75 5.87 7.52
CA LEU A 632 -13.38 5.40 7.32
C LEU A 632 -13.19 4.73 5.94
N LEU A 633 -14.16 3.92 5.52
CA LEU A 633 -14.28 3.40 4.15
C LEU A 633 -14.88 4.45 3.22
N GLU A 634 -14.39 4.53 1.98
CA GLU A 634 -14.86 5.52 1.01
C GLU A 634 -16.25 5.18 0.47
N ARG A 635 -17.09 6.20 0.31
CA ARG A 635 -18.48 6.07 -0.16
C ARG A 635 -18.65 6.74 -1.53
N PRO A 636 -19.45 6.16 -2.45
CA PRO A 636 -19.77 6.80 -3.72
C PRO A 636 -20.46 8.15 -3.53
N PHE A 637 -21.49 8.22 -2.67
CA PHE A 637 -22.22 9.45 -2.38
C PHE A 637 -21.84 10.02 -1.02
N VAL A 638 -21.36 11.26 -1.01
CA VAL A 638 -20.98 12.00 0.19
C VAL A 638 -21.69 13.35 0.22
N TYR A 639 -22.26 13.69 1.37
CA TYR A 639 -22.64 15.07 1.70
C TYR A 639 -21.79 15.58 2.85
N ASP A 640 -21.51 16.88 2.86
CA ASP A 640 -20.67 17.54 3.85
C ASP A 640 -21.10 19.00 4.02
N PHE A 641 -21.63 19.33 5.18
CA PHE A 641 -22.11 20.67 5.53
C PHE A 641 -21.37 21.17 6.76
N SER A 642 -21.01 22.44 6.79
CA SER A 642 -20.30 23.08 7.89
C SER A 642 -20.88 24.47 8.19
N PRO A 643 -22.15 24.58 8.62
CA PRO A 643 -22.70 25.84 9.11
C PRO A 643 -21.91 26.33 10.34
N SER A 644 -21.57 27.62 10.33
CA SER A 644 -20.77 28.29 11.34
C SER A 644 -21.30 29.69 11.61
N TYR A 645 -21.00 30.25 12.77
CA TYR A 645 -21.41 31.59 13.15
C TYR A 645 -20.20 32.51 13.30
N SER A 646 -20.21 33.63 12.59
CA SER A 646 -19.16 34.65 12.64
C SER A 646 -19.40 35.58 13.82
N PHE A 647 -18.49 35.59 14.80
CA PHE A 647 -18.62 36.47 15.96
C PHE A 647 -18.34 37.93 15.64
N ARG A 648 -17.49 38.22 14.65
CA ARG A 648 -17.17 39.59 14.24
C ARG A 648 -18.34 40.21 13.47
N GLU A 649 -18.83 39.50 12.46
CA GLU A 649 -19.89 39.96 11.54
C GLU A 649 -21.31 39.62 12.04
N LYS A 650 -21.44 38.87 13.14
CA LYS A 650 -22.70 38.43 13.75
C LYS A 650 -23.65 37.69 12.79
N ALA A 651 -23.09 37.01 11.78
CA ALA A 651 -23.84 36.36 10.70
C ALA A 651 -23.46 34.87 10.53
N PHE A 652 -24.37 34.09 9.95
CA PHE A 652 -24.10 32.69 9.61
C PHE A 652 -23.28 32.58 8.31
N VAL A 653 -22.16 31.88 8.41
CA VAL A 653 -21.23 31.56 7.32
C VAL A 653 -21.01 30.05 7.21
N GLY A 654 -20.32 29.59 6.18
CA GLY A 654 -19.95 28.17 6.07
C GLY A 654 -20.04 27.61 4.66
N SER A 655 -20.17 26.30 4.56
CA SER A 655 -20.23 25.60 3.27
C SER A 655 -21.07 24.34 3.30
N GLY A 656 -21.55 23.94 2.13
CA GLY A 656 -22.24 22.68 1.88
C GLY A 656 -21.76 22.06 0.57
N LYS A 657 -21.59 20.75 0.54
CA LYS A 657 -21.16 20.02 -0.65
C LYS A 657 -21.85 18.68 -0.77
N PHE A 658 -22.34 18.39 -1.97
CA PHE A 658 -22.69 17.04 -2.40
C PHE A 658 -21.64 16.52 -3.39
N SER A 659 -21.31 15.25 -3.29
CA SER A 659 -20.31 14.59 -4.14
C SER A 659 -20.78 13.19 -4.48
N TYR A 660 -20.78 12.85 -5.76
CA TYR A 660 -20.99 11.50 -6.25
C TYR A 660 -19.77 11.05 -7.05
N ARG A 661 -19.13 9.96 -6.62
CA ARG A 661 -18.00 9.33 -7.29
C ARG A 661 -18.42 7.99 -7.88
N LYS A 662 -18.17 7.81 -9.17
CA LYS A 662 -18.38 6.56 -9.88
C LYS A 662 -17.07 6.07 -10.47
N TYR A 663 -16.66 4.87 -10.10
CA TYR A 663 -15.57 4.17 -10.79
C TYR A 663 -16.11 3.53 -12.06
N LEU A 664 -15.41 3.72 -13.18
CA LEU A 664 -15.86 3.31 -14.52
C LEU A 664 -15.06 2.12 -15.06
N SER A 665 -13.78 2.02 -14.68
CA SER A 665 -12.86 0.95 -15.08
C SER A 665 -11.68 0.88 -14.10
N LYS A 666 -10.74 -0.06 -14.32
CA LYS A 666 -9.47 -0.12 -13.56
C LYS A 666 -8.35 0.74 -14.18
N SER A 667 -8.42 1.12 -15.45
CA SER A 667 -7.39 1.87 -16.17
C SER A 667 -7.97 2.70 -17.31
N GLY A 668 -7.20 3.65 -17.85
CA GLY A 668 -7.76 4.68 -18.73
C GLY A 668 -8.71 5.56 -17.92
N LEU A 669 -9.90 5.85 -18.44
CA LEU A 669 -10.95 6.60 -17.73
C LEU A 669 -11.51 5.77 -16.56
N TYR A 670 -10.89 5.88 -15.39
CA TYR A 670 -11.20 5.01 -14.26
C TYR A 670 -12.23 5.61 -13.30
N VAL A 671 -12.42 6.94 -13.30
CA VAL A 671 -13.33 7.60 -12.36
C VAL A 671 -13.99 8.83 -12.98
N ALA A 672 -15.28 9.00 -12.68
CA ALA A 672 -16.03 10.24 -12.85
C ALA A 672 -16.50 10.73 -11.49
N GLN A 673 -16.39 12.03 -11.25
CA GLN A 673 -16.83 12.67 -10.02
C GLN A 673 -17.70 13.88 -10.35
N TYR A 674 -18.89 13.89 -9.75
CA TYR A 674 -19.90 14.93 -9.87
C TYR A 674 -19.95 15.64 -8.53
N ASN A 675 -19.83 16.97 -8.52
CA ASN A 675 -19.97 17.74 -7.29
C ASN A 675 -20.86 18.95 -7.52
N ILE A 676 -21.56 19.34 -6.46
CA ILE A 676 -22.14 20.67 -6.34
C ILE A 676 -21.78 21.17 -4.94
N GLY A 677 -21.08 22.30 -4.90
CA GLY A 677 -20.70 22.97 -3.66
C GLY A 677 -21.36 24.34 -3.58
N ALA A 678 -21.67 24.77 -2.38
CA ALA A 678 -22.02 26.14 -2.08
C ALA A 678 -21.28 26.60 -0.82
N GLY A 679 -20.94 27.88 -0.74
CA GLY A 679 -20.23 28.42 0.41
C GLY A 679 -20.44 29.91 0.56
N THR A 680 -20.15 30.44 1.73
CA THR A 680 -20.33 31.86 2.01
C THR A 680 -19.47 32.31 3.19
N SER A 681 -18.81 33.46 3.05
CA SER A 681 -17.89 34.05 4.04
C SER A 681 -17.76 35.56 3.80
N HIS A 682 -17.21 36.29 4.76
CA HIS A 682 -16.85 37.69 4.56
C HIS A 682 -15.45 37.80 3.92
N PHE A 683 -15.32 38.72 2.96
CA PHE A 683 -14.05 39.00 2.27
C PHE A 683 -13.53 40.42 2.58
N ASN A 684 -14.37 41.24 3.21
CA ASN A 684 -14.01 42.51 3.83
C ASN A 684 -14.94 42.76 5.02
N GLU A 685 -14.66 43.78 5.83
CA GLU A 685 -15.59 44.24 6.89
C GLU A 685 -16.96 44.56 6.28
N ASN A 686 -18.03 44.04 6.88
CA ASN A 686 -19.43 44.14 6.41
C ASN A 686 -19.66 43.72 4.94
N SER A 687 -18.73 42.98 4.31
CA SER A 687 -18.82 42.60 2.89
C SER A 687 -18.67 41.09 2.72
N ARG A 688 -19.66 40.47 2.07
CA ARG A 688 -19.88 39.02 2.05
C ARG A 688 -19.92 38.49 0.64
N TYR A 689 -19.35 37.31 0.43
CA TYR A 689 -19.57 36.57 -0.82
C TYR A 689 -20.32 35.26 -0.55
N SER A 690 -21.05 34.81 -1.56
CA SER A 690 -21.66 33.49 -1.64
C SER A 690 -21.26 32.84 -2.97
N SER A 691 -20.91 31.57 -2.95
CA SER A 691 -20.53 30.82 -4.14
C SER A 691 -21.40 29.60 -4.36
N VAL A 692 -21.68 29.28 -5.62
CA VAL A 692 -22.29 28.02 -6.04
C VAL A 692 -21.49 27.45 -7.21
N THR A 693 -20.97 26.24 -7.03
CA THR A 693 -20.02 25.62 -7.97
C THR A 693 -20.42 24.17 -8.29
N PRO A 694 -21.26 23.94 -9.31
CA PRO A 694 -21.35 22.64 -9.96
C PRO A 694 -20.02 22.32 -10.68
N SER A 695 -19.59 21.06 -10.59
CA SER A 695 -18.39 20.57 -11.25
C SER A 695 -18.48 19.11 -11.64
N LEU A 696 -17.78 18.77 -12.72
CA LEU A 696 -17.62 17.43 -13.25
C LEU A 696 -16.15 17.19 -13.51
N SER A 697 -15.60 16.09 -13.00
CA SER A 697 -14.21 15.72 -13.25
C SER A 697 -14.06 14.27 -13.63
N PHE A 698 -13.19 14.00 -14.60
CA PHE A 698 -12.80 12.68 -15.07
C PHE A 698 -11.35 12.43 -14.70
N GLY A 699 -11.06 11.25 -14.15
CA GLY A 699 -9.71 10.83 -13.82
C GLY A 699 -9.24 9.69 -14.71
N PHE A 700 -7.99 9.77 -15.14
CA PHE A 700 -7.33 8.77 -15.96
C PHE A 700 -6.09 8.22 -15.25
N ARG A 701 -5.81 6.92 -15.43
CA ARG A 701 -4.61 6.28 -14.89
C ARG A 701 -4.12 5.11 -15.75
N PRO A 702 -2.81 4.78 -15.75
CA PRO A 702 -2.29 3.58 -16.39
C PRO A 702 -2.86 2.28 -15.80
N ALA A 703 -2.68 1.15 -16.52
CA ALA A 703 -3.03 -0.18 -16.00
C ALA A 703 -2.12 -0.61 -14.85
N ASP A 704 -0.84 -0.22 -14.88
CA ASP A 704 0.07 -0.42 -13.76
C ASP A 704 -0.28 0.52 -12.60
N LEU A 705 -0.84 -0.05 -11.52
CA LEU A 705 -1.21 0.70 -10.32
C LEU A 705 0.00 1.19 -9.51
N LEU A 706 1.20 0.66 -9.73
CA LEU A 706 2.44 1.16 -9.12
C LEU A 706 2.88 2.49 -9.73
N SER A 707 2.38 2.83 -10.92
CA SER A 707 2.66 4.12 -11.53
C SER A 707 2.00 5.26 -10.76
N ASN A 708 2.78 6.30 -10.48
CA ASN A 708 2.32 7.55 -9.88
C ASN A 708 1.68 8.52 -10.88
N LYS A 709 1.56 8.13 -12.16
CA LYS A 709 0.94 8.97 -13.20
C LYS A 709 -0.58 8.98 -13.07
N ARG A 710 -1.15 10.18 -12.99
CA ARG A 710 -2.60 10.44 -13.00
C ARG A 710 -2.89 11.65 -13.86
N ASP A 711 -3.93 11.56 -14.66
CA ASP A 711 -4.42 12.67 -15.46
C ASP A 711 -5.86 13.00 -15.05
N PHE A 712 -6.25 14.27 -15.11
CA PHE A 712 -7.57 14.75 -14.73
C PHE A 712 -8.08 15.77 -15.72
N LEU A 713 -9.32 15.59 -16.18
CA LEU A 713 -10.06 16.59 -16.94
C LEU A 713 -11.21 17.10 -16.08
N SER A 714 -11.20 18.38 -15.74
CA SER A 714 -12.16 18.98 -14.81
C SER A 714 -12.88 20.15 -15.46
N PHE A 715 -14.19 20.19 -15.26
CA PHE A 715 -15.07 21.28 -15.64
C PHE A 715 -15.74 21.80 -14.38
N ARG A 716 -15.75 23.11 -14.20
CA ARG A 716 -16.49 23.77 -13.12
C ARG A 716 -17.11 25.06 -13.61
N TYR A 717 -18.25 25.41 -13.03
CA TYR A 717 -18.91 26.67 -13.29
C TYR A 717 -19.05 27.39 -11.95
N VAL A 718 -18.20 28.38 -11.71
CA VAL A 718 -18.09 29.08 -10.44
C VAL A 718 -18.99 30.31 -10.51
N ASN A 719 -20.06 30.35 -9.73
CA ASN A 719 -20.94 31.50 -9.60
C ASN A 719 -20.63 32.19 -8.28
N ILE A 720 -20.34 33.49 -8.33
CA ILE A 720 -20.02 34.31 -7.16
C ILE A 720 -21.06 35.42 -7.08
N PHE A 721 -21.69 35.49 -5.90
CA PHE A 721 -22.64 36.53 -5.51
C PHE A 721 -22.00 37.36 -4.39
N ARG A 722 -22.01 38.69 -4.46
CA ARG A 722 -21.35 39.57 -3.50
C ARG A 722 -22.28 40.63 -2.95
N ASP A 723 -22.23 40.79 -1.63
CA ASP A 723 -22.83 41.89 -0.89
C ASP A 723 -21.71 42.76 -0.34
N PHE A 724 -21.81 44.08 -0.48
CA PHE A 724 -20.80 45.03 -0.03
C PHE A 724 -21.32 45.88 1.14
N ASP A 725 -20.39 46.41 1.93
CA ASP A 725 -20.70 47.39 2.97
C ASP A 725 -21.48 48.59 2.36
N PRO A 726 -22.55 49.07 3.01
CA PRO A 726 -23.23 50.31 2.65
C PRO A 726 -22.30 51.53 2.40
N ALA A 727 -21.20 51.65 3.14
CA ALA A 727 -20.19 52.70 2.93
C ALA A 727 -19.34 52.50 1.67
N LEU A 728 -19.32 51.28 1.13
CA LEU A 728 -18.69 50.89 -0.13
C LEU A 728 -19.73 50.77 -1.27
N ILE A 729 -20.93 51.34 -1.13
CA ILE A 729 -22.00 51.27 -2.16
C ILE A 729 -21.55 51.81 -3.53
N SER A 730 -20.57 52.71 -3.59
CA SER A 730 -19.98 53.14 -4.87
C SER A 730 -19.25 52.01 -5.62
N LEU A 731 -18.77 50.98 -4.90
CA LEU A 731 -18.24 49.72 -5.45
C LEU A 731 -19.36 48.67 -5.68
N ALA A 732 -20.49 48.76 -4.95
CA ALA A 732 -21.64 47.86 -5.10
C ALA A 732 -22.53 48.21 -6.30
N ASN A 733 -22.64 49.50 -6.65
CA ASN A 733 -23.36 50.03 -7.81
C ASN A 733 -22.45 50.25 -9.04
N ASP A 734 -21.20 49.78 -8.96
CA ASP A 734 -20.25 49.81 -10.06
C ASP A 734 -20.62 48.74 -11.11
N PRO A 735 -20.94 49.12 -12.36
CA PRO A 735 -21.17 48.18 -13.46
C PRO A 735 -19.99 47.22 -13.71
N GLU A 736 -18.80 47.51 -13.16
CA GLU A 736 -17.59 46.69 -13.24
C GLU A 736 -17.40 45.69 -12.08
N ASN A 737 -18.24 45.75 -11.04
CA ASN A 737 -18.21 44.82 -9.90
C ASN A 737 -19.50 43.97 -9.72
N PRO A 738 -20.13 43.43 -10.78
CA PRO A 738 -21.32 42.61 -10.63
C PRO A 738 -21.03 41.26 -9.97
N ASP A 739 -22.09 40.55 -9.60
CA ASP A 739 -22.04 39.10 -9.49
C ASP A 739 -21.52 38.51 -10.80
N TYR A 740 -20.62 37.54 -10.71
CA TYR A 740 -19.95 37.00 -11.88
C TYR A 740 -19.92 35.48 -11.87
N SER A 741 -19.86 34.93 -13.08
CA SER A 741 -19.72 33.50 -13.28
C SER A 741 -18.52 33.21 -14.17
N VAL A 742 -17.72 32.24 -13.77
CA VAL A 742 -16.56 31.78 -14.53
C VAL A 742 -16.74 30.29 -14.86
N PHE A 743 -16.84 29.99 -16.15
CA PHE A 743 -16.64 28.63 -16.62
C PHE A 743 -15.15 28.33 -16.68
N ASN A 744 -14.75 27.19 -16.12
CA ASN A 744 -13.37 26.75 -16.12
C ASN A 744 -13.26 25.29 -16.57
N ALA A 745 -12.41 25.06 -17.57
CA ALA A 745 -12.04 23.75 -18.07
C ALA A 745 -10.52 23.56 -17.89
N ARG A 746 -10.12 22.55 -17.12
CA ARG A 746 -8.72 22.27 -16.81
C ARG A 746 -8.38 20.82 -17.12
N TYR A 747 -7.32 20.61 -17.88
CA TYR A 747 -6.64 19.32 -17.97
C TYR A 747 -5.36 19.37 -17.16
N THR A 748 -5.13 18.38 -16.30
CA THR A 748 -3.92 18.25 -15.48
C THR A 748 -3.33 16.87 -15.69
N SER A 749 -2.04 16.79 -16.01
CA SER A 749 -1.27 15.54 -16.03
C SER A 749 -0.20 15.60 -14.96
N ARG A 750 -0.12 14.57 -14.12
CA ARG A 750 0.82 14.54 -13.00
C ARG A 750 1.44 13.16 -12.86
N ASN A 751 2.76 13.09 -12.90
CA ASN A 751 3.55 11.97 -12.43
C ASN A 751 4.27 12.36 -11.14
N ASN A 752 3.72 11.91 -10.01
CA ASN A 752 4.20 12.30 -8.69
C ASN A 752 5.33 11.38 -8.18
N GLY A 753 6.39 11.16 -8.96
CA GLY A 753 7.52 10.33 -8.56
C GLY A 753 8.43 11.01 -7.52
N ILE A 754 9.06 10.21 -6.66
CA ILE A 754 9.94 10.73 -5.60
C ILE A 754 11.32 11.17 -6.13
N LEU A 755 11.78 10.56 -7.23
CA LEU A 755 13.03 10.88 -7.93
C LEU A 755 12.78 11.87 -9.05
N ASP A 756 11.80 11.56 -9.90
CA ASP A 756 11.36 12.41 -11.00
C ASP A 756 9.88 12.77 -10.80
N TYR A 757 9.63 14.06 -10.63
CA TYR A 757 8.30 14.65 -10.53
C TYR A 757 8.05 15.49 -11.79
N ASN A 758 6.91 15.28 -12.41
CA ASN A 758 6.46 16.03 -13.56
C ASN A 758 4.96 16.33 -13.39
N SER A 759 4.56 17.58 -13.45
CA SER A 759 3.17 17.98 -13.36
C SER A 759 2.93 19.13 -14.31
N TRP A 760 1.84 19.10 -15.07
CA TRP A 760 1.43 20.23 -15.87
C TRP A 760 -0.06 20.34 -15.97
N PHE A 761 -0.54 21.55 -16.23
CA PHE A 761 -1.93 21.77 -16.57
C PHE A 761 -2.08 22.76 -17.70
N ALA A 762 -3.15 22.60 -18.46
CA ALA A 762 -3.71 23.60 -19.36
C ALA A 762 -5.11 23.95 -18.85
N ASP A 763 -5.38 25.25 -18.74
CA ASP A 763 -6.56 25.80 -18.09
C ASP A 763 -7.17 26.89 -18.97
N PHE A 764 -8.46 26.72 -19.28
CA PHE A 764 -9.26 27.71 -19.98
C PHE A 764 -10.31 28.27 -19.03
N GLN A 765 -10.48 29.59 -19.07
CA GLN A 765 -11.50 30.29 -18.32
C GLN A 765 -12.28 31.23 -19.23
N LEU A 766 -13.59 31.24 -19.04
CA LEU A 766 -14.54 32.08 -19.75
C LEU A 766 -15.50 32.72 -18.76
N ALA A 767 -15.56 34.04 -18.80
CA ALA A 767 -16.52 34.88 -18.07
C ALA A 767 -17.17 35.85 -19.07
N GLY A 768 -18.17 36.62 -18.62
CA GLY A 768 -18.82 37.63 -19.47
C GLY A 768 -17.86 38.72 -19.98
N SER A 769 -16.84 39.07 -19.18
CA SER A 769 -15.90 40.16 -19.46
C SER A 769 -14.53 39.70 -19.99
N PHE A 770 -14.20 38.42 -19.91
CA PHE A 770 -12.91 37.92 -20.37
C PHE A 770 -12.95 36.44 -20.79
N SER A 771 -11.98 36.07 -21.64
CA SER A 771 -11.56 34.68 -21.78
C SER A 771 -10.04 34.60 -21.74
N LYS A 772 -9.52 33.60 -21.01
CA LYS A 772 -8.07 33.45 -20.84
C LYS A 772 -7.64 31.99 -20.80
N LEU A 773 -6.42 31.76 -21.27
CA LEU A 773 -5.72 30.49 -21.23
C LEU A 773 -4.53 30.61 -20.27
N SER A 774 -4.28 29.56 -19.50
CA SER A 774 -3.04 29.41 -18.75
C SER A 774 -2.48 28.00 -18.86
N PHE A 775 -1.16 27.93 -18.82
CA PHE A 775 -0.39 26.71 -18.84
C PHE A 775 0.66 26.78 -17.74
N GLU A 776 0.81 25.70 -17.00
CA GLU A 776 1.86 25.54 -16.02
C GLU A 776 2.55 24.20 -16.21
N TYR A 777 3.87 24.18 -16.09
CA TYR A 777 4.69 22.98 -16.11
C TYR A 777 5.65 23.02 -14.93
N GLU A 778 5.60 22.01 -14.07
CA GLU A 778 6.49 21.78 -12.94
C GLU A 778 7.32 20.52 -13.17
N TYR A 779 8.63 20.66 -12.96
CA TYR A 779 9.58 19.57 -13.01
C TYR A 779 10.47 19.58 -11.76
N ARG A 780 10.59 18.43 -11.11
CA ARG A 780 11.53 18.24 -10.01
C ARG A 780 12.32 16.97 -10.21
N LYS A 781 13.64 17.06 -10.05
CA LYS A 781 14.56 15.92 -10.15
C LYS A 781 15.47 15.85 -8.94
N LEU A 782 15.52 14.68 -8.31
CA LEU A 782 16.51 14.33 -7.29
C LEU A 782 17.63 13.52 -7.93
N PHE A 783 18.79 14.12 -8.08
CA PHE A 783 19.98 13.49 -8.65
C PHE A 783 20.67 12.53 -7.66
N ASP A 784 21.54 11.67 -8.18
CA ASP A 784 22.29 10.68 -7.40
C ASP A 784 23.27 11.30 -6.39
N ASN A 785 23.64 12.57 -6.57
CA ASN A 785 24.47 13.34 -5.64
C ASN A 785 23.64 14.07 -4.56
N ASN A 786 22.36 13.71 -4.41
CA ASN A 786 21.40 14.29 -3.46
C ASN A 786 21.06 15.77 -3.68
N ARG A 787 21.39 16.29 -4.86
CA ARG A 787 20.92 17.60 -5.31
C ARG A 787 19.52 17.48 -5.90
N GLN A 788 18.69 18.46 -5.60
CA GLN A 788 17.33 18.58 -6.08
C GLN A 788 17.23 19.85 -6.89
N LEU A 789 16.79 19.71 -8.12
CA LEU A 789 16.41 20.80 -9.00
C LEU A 789 14.88 20.87 -9.02
N ASN A 790 14.32 22.06 -8.79
CA ASN A 790 12.92 22.34 -9.05
C ASN A 790 12.83 23.43 -10.12
N LEU A 791 12.03 23.19 -11.15
CA LEU A 791 11.71 24.13 -12.20
C LEU A 791 10.20 24.25 -12.30
N ARG A 792 9.71 25.46 -12.48
CA ARG A 792 8.32 25.78 -12.80
C ARG A 792 8.32 26.77 -13.95
N PHE A 793 7.45 26.53 -14.91
CA PHE A 793 7.15 27.44 -16.00
C PHE A 793 5.66 27.75 -15.96
N PHE A 794 5.31 29.02 -16.08
CA PHE A 794 3.92 29.45 -16.22
C PHE A 794 3.79 30.39 -17.41
N ALA A 795 2.72 30.22 -18.18
CA ALA A 795 2.33 31.15 -19.24
C ALA A 795 0.82 31.37 -19.19
N GLY A 796 0.41 32.63 -19.27
CA GLY A 796 -0.99 33.05 -19.31
C GLY A 796 -1.23 34.06 -20.41
N LYS A 797 -2.38 33.97 -21.10
CA LYS A 797 -2.80 34.89 -22.16
C LYS A 797 -4.30 35.12 -22.09
N PHE A 798 -4.70 36.38 -22.08
CA PHE A 798 -6.08 36.76 -22.38
C PHE A 798 -6.33 36.63 -23.88
N LEU A 799 -7.36 35.86 -24.25
CA LEU A 799 -7.88 35.79 -25.62
C LEU A 799 -8.84 36.95 -25.90
N SER A 800 -9.60 37.35 -24.88
CA SER A 800 -10.41 38.55 -24.86
C SER A 800 -10.37 39.11 -23.44
N ASN A 801 -10.24 40.43 -23.30
CA ASN A 801 -10.28 41.10 -22.02
C ASN A 801 -10.95 42.46 -22.15
N ASN A 802 -12.16 42.59 -21.60
CA ASN A 802 -12.92 43.83 -21.53
C ASN A 802 -13.00 44.37 -20.09
N THR A 803 -12.18 43.86 -19.17
CA THR A 803 -12.09 44.37 -17.79
C THR A 803 -11.34 45.70 -17.78
N GLN A 804 -11.72 46.61 -16.88
CA GLN A 804 -10.98 47.86 -16.64
C GLN A 804 -10.07 47.75 -15.40
N THR A 805 -10.32 46.78 -14.52
CA THR A 805 -9.53 46.50 -13.32
C THR A 805 -8.65 45.26 -13.48
N ASP A 806 -7.65 45.13 -12.60
CA ASP A 806 -6.75 43.97 -12.52
C ASP A 806 -7.32 42.80 -11.71
N PHE A 807 -8.58 42.87 -11.27
CA PHE A 807 -9.20 41.84 -10.43
C PHE A 807 -9.16 40.44 -11.06
N PHE A 808 -9.27 40.36 -12.40
CA PHE A 808 -9.19 39.11 -13.15
C PHE A 808 -7.83 38.88 -13.83
N SER A 809 -6.90 39.83 -13.75
CA SER A 809 -5.56 39.77 -14.34
C SER A 809 -4.74 38.62 -13.75
N PHE A 810 -3.72 38.17 -14.50
CA PHE A 810 -2.72 37.26 -13.93
C PHE A 810 -1.83 38.05 -12.97
N ALA A 811 -1.50 37.49 -11.82
CA ALA A 811 -0.61 38.10 -10.85
C ALA A 811 0.81 37.56 -10.93
N LEU A 812 1.79 38.45 -10.80
CA LEU A 812 3.20 38.11 -10.79
C LEU A 812 3.61 37.49 -9.44
N ASP A 813 3.19 38.07 -8.32
CA ASP A 813 3.63 37.67 -6.97
C ASP A 813 2.48 37.19 -6.04
N ARG A 814 1.29 37.80 -6.13
CA ARG A 814 0.13 37.48 -5.28
C ARG A 814 -1.18 37.44 -6.08
N PRO A 815 -1.74 36.25 -6.36
CA PRO A 815 -3.04 36.11 -7.04
C PRO A 815 -4.20 36.82 -6.34
N THR A 816 -5.10 37.41 -7.11
CA THR A 816 -6.28 38.17 -6.65
C THR A 816 -7.41 37.32 -6.06
N ASP A 817 -7.33 35.98 -6.17
CA ASP A 817 -8.32 35.00 -5.65
C ASP A 817 -9.77 35.24 -6.08
N TYR A 818 -10.02 35.76 -7.30
CA TYR A 818 -11.38 35.98 -7.80
C TYR A 818 -12.24 34.71 -7.92
N LEU A 819 -11.65 33.51 -7.83
CA LEU A 819 -12.41 32.24 -7.76
C LEU A 819 -12.65 31.77 -6.31
N PHE A 820 -12.10 32.47 -5.32
CA PHE A 820 -12.10 32.09 -3.90
C PHE A 820 -11.56 30.68 -3.64
N ASP A 821 -10.54 30.27 -4.41
CA ASP A 821 -9.89 28.96 -4.35
C ASP A 821 -8.73 28.94 -3.35
N TYR A 822 -8.16 30.10 -3.02
CA TYR A 822 -6.96 30.21 -2.21
C TYR A 822 -7.27 30.40 -0.73
N GLY A 823 -6.45 29.75 0.12
CA GLY A 823 -6.54 29.80 1.58
C GLY A 823 -5.78 30.98 2.19
N TYR A 824 -6.04 32.20 1.72
CA TYR A 824 -5.43 33.40 2.31
C TYR A 824 -5.96 33.67 3.73
N LEU A 825 -5.06 34.04 4.64
CA LEU A 825 -5.42 34.45 6.01
C LEU A 825 -6.10 35.82 6.05
N GLY A 826 -5.65 36.75 5.20
CA GLY A 826 -6.28 38.03 4.93
C GLY A 826 -6.24 38.28 3.42
N ARG A 827 -7.40 38.20 2.76
CA ARG A 827 -7.51 38.26 1.28
C ARG A 827 -7.25 39.67 0.76
N SER A 828 -7.80 40.67 1.44
CA SER A 828 -7.78 42.09 1.05
C SER A 828 -6.69 42.88 1.80
N GLU A 829 -5.75 42.19 2.47
CA GLU A 829 -4.67 42.82 3.21
C GLU A 829 -3.49 43.16 2.30
N ASP A 830 -3.19 44.47 2.19
CA ASP A 830 -2.07 44.99 1.41
C ASP A 830 -0.83 45.32 2.26
N SER A 831 -0.92 45.23 3.60
CA SER A 831 0.19 45.50 4.53
C SER A 831 0.21 44.56 5.74
N GLY A 832 1.29 44.59 6.53
CA GLY A 832 1.45 43.75 7.73
C GLY A 832 1.82 42.30 7.43
N ILE A 833 1.76 41.43 8.46
CA ILE A 833 2.23 40.04 8.35
C ILE A 833 1.36 39.17 7.43
N TYR A 834 0.08 39.50 7.24
CA TYR A 834 -0.81 38.70 6.40
C TYR A 834 -0.59 38.94 4.89
N SER A 835 -0.07 40.10 4.51
CA SER A 835 0.29 40.37 3.11
C SER A 835 1.55 39.61 2.67
N GLN A 836 2.41 39.21 3.64
CA GLN A 836 3.62 38.40 3.42
C GLN A 836 3.34 36.92 3.10
N GLN A 837 2.11 36.43 3.32
CA GLN A 837 1.74 35.07 2.90
C GLN A 837 1.87 34.96 1.39
N ILE A 838 2.56 33.92 0.91
CA ILE A 838 2.67 33.62 -0.51
C ILE A 838 1.95 32.32 -0.85
N ILE A 839 1.32 32.32 -2.02
CA ILE A 839 0.77 31.14 -2.67
C ILE A 839 1.43 31.05 -4.03
N ILE A 840 2.17 29.98 -4.27
CA ILE A 840 2.87 29.77 -5.55
C ILE A 840 1.83 29.38 -6.61
N ALA A 841 1.36 30.38 -7.34
CA ALA A 841 0.48 30.26 -8.49
C ALA A 841 0.78 31.40 -9.47
N GLU A 842 0.34 31.25 -10.72
CA GLU A 842 0.55 32.24 -11.78
C GLU A 842 2.03 32.64 -11.93
N GLY A 843 2.43 33.90 -11.75
CA GLY A 843 3.84 34.30 -11.90
C GLY A 843 4.76 33.73 -10.82
N GLY A 844 4.23 33.50 -9.61
CA GLY A 844 4.94 32.87 -8.51
C GLY A 844 6.19 33.59 -8.03
N PHE A 845 6.36 34.90 -8.25
CA PHE A 845 7.49 35.71 -7.76
C PHE A 845 7.41 35.93 -6.24
N LYS A 846 8.57 36.10 -5.60
CA LYS A 846 8.66 36.21 -4.12
C LYS A 846 8.88 37.66 -3.68
N SER A 847 9.32 38.51 -4.60
CA SER A 847 9.57 39.93 -4.36
C SER A 847 8.37 40.79 -4.76
N PHE A 848 8.10 41.85 -4.01
CA PHE A 848 7.14 42.88 -4.38
C PHE A 848 7.78 43.81 -5.42
N LEU A 849 7.40 43.70 -6.68
CA LEU A 849 7.88 44.59 -7.75
C LEU A 849 6.95 45.80 -7.96
N ASP A 850 7.34 46.72 -8.84
CA ASP A 850 6.54 47.89 -9.24
C ASP A 850 5.10 47.49 -9.60
N GLN A 851 4.13 48.21 -9.03
CA GLN A 851 2.69 47.97 -9.13
C GLN A 851 2.22 47.81 -10.58
N GLN A 852 2.80 48.58 -11.52
CA GLN A 852 2.44 48.51 -12.94
C GLN A 852 2.75 47.15 -13.61
N TYR A 853 3.60 46.32 -12.98
CA TYR A 853 4.03 45.00 -13.46
C TYR A 853 3.69 43.86 -12.49
N ARG A 854 3.01 44.14 -11.38
CA ARG A 854 2.52 43.09 -10.46
C ARG A 854 1.37 42.29 -11.04
N PHE A 855 0.65 42.85 -12.01
CA PHE A 855 -0.44 42.20 -12.72
C PHE A 855 -0.23 42.26 -14.24
N SER A 856 -0.83 41.30 -14.93
CA SER A 856 -0.90 41.22 -16.38
C SER A 856 -2.35 41.06 -16.84
N ASN A 857 -2.87 42.09 -17.51
CA ASN A 857 -4.18 42.10 -18.15
C ASN A 857 -4.15 41.69 -19.64
N ASP A 858 -2.98 41.24 -20.13
CA ASP A 858 -2.78 40.77 -21.50
C ASP A 858 -2.10 39.39 -21.51
N TRP A 859 -0.77 39.33 -21.29
CA TRP A 859 -0.06 38.07 -21.19
C TRP A 859 1.16 38.13 -20.29
N MET A 860 1.49 37.00 -19.69
CA MET A 860 2.66 36.83 -18.83
C MET A 860 3.27 35.46 -19.06
N ALA A 861 4.60 35.40 -19.03
CA ALA A 861 5.34 34.14 -18.98
C ALA A 861 6.42 34.25 -17.90
N THR A 862 6.54 33.22 -17.07
CA THR A 862 7.51 33.18 -15.97
C THR A 862 8.18 31.80 -15.87
N VAL A 863 9.41 31.81 -15.39
CA VAL A 863 10.17 30.63 -15.00
C VAL A 863 10.62 30.85 -13.57
N ASN A 864 10.36 29.87 -12.70
CA ASN A 864 10.87 29.82 -11.34
C ASN A 864 11.80 28.63 -11.20
N GLY A 865 13.01 28.83 -10.69
CA GLY A 865 13.99 27.80 -10.46
C GLY A 865 14.42 27.76 -9.00
N SER A 866 14.66 26.57 -8.46
CA SER A 866 15.37 26.42 -7.19
C SER A 866 16.27 25.20 -7.15
N PHE A 867 17.34 25.33 -6.38
CA PHE A 867 18.36 24.31 -6.20
C PHE A 867 18.82 24.25 -4.75
N ASN A 868 18.91 23.04 -4.19
CA ASN A 868 19.29 22.87 -2.79
C ASN A 868 20.82 22.92 -2.57
N LEU A 869 21.28 23.82 -1.71
CA LEU A 869 22.67 23.85 -1.22
C LEU A 869 22.85 22.90 -0.03
N TRP A 870 21.83 22.81 0.82
CA TRP A 870 21.73 21.88 1.94
C TRP A 870 20.31 21.32 2.00
N LYS A 871 20.06 20.35 2.90
CA LYS A 871 18.75 19.66 3.00
C LYS A 871 17.54 20.61 3.08
N TRP A 872 17.68 21.77 3.73
CA TRP A 872 16.61 22.74 3.98
C TRP A 872 16.97 24.17 3.52
N ILE A 873 18.14 24.37 2.90
CA ILE A 873 18.58 25.66 2.35
C ILE A 873 18.63 25.54 0.83
N GLU A 874 17.80 26.32 0.15
CA GLU A 874 17.69 26.35 -1.30
C GLU A 874 17.97 27.76 -1.81
N LEU A 875 18.68 27.87 -2.94
CA LEU A 875 18.72 29.11 -3.71
C LEU A 875 17.56 29.07 -4.69
N TYR A 876 16.89 30.21 -4.88
CA TYR A 876 15.88 30.36 -5.91
C TYR A 876 16.19 31.56 -6.81
N GLY A 877 15.70 31.47 -8.04
CA GLY A 877 15.73 32.56 -9.01
C GLY A 877 14.51 32.48 -9.91
N ASP A 878 13.86 33.61 -10.09
CA ASP A 878 12.67 33.76 -10.93
C ASP A 878 12.97 34.76 -12.06
N ALA A 879 12.41 34.51 -13.23
CA ALA A 879 12.50 35.40 -14.38
C ALA A 879 11.19 35.38 -15.15
N GLY A 880 10.81 36.48 -15.77
CA GLY A 880 9.55 36.57 -16.49
C GLY A 880 9.41 37.80 -17.37
N ILE A 881 8.37 37.78 -18.19
CA ILE A 881 7.93 38.91 -18.99
C ILE A 881 6.46 39.17 -18.67
N VAL A 882 6.15 40.42 -18.36
CA VAL A 882 4.79 40.89 -18.05
C VAL A 882 4.38 41.90 -19.12
N LYS A 883 3.21 41.69 -19.73
CA LYS A 883 2.60 42.63 -20.68
C LYS A 883 1.23 43.08 -20.18
N ASN A 884 1.02 44.39 -20.24
CA ASN A 884 -0.28 45.04 -20.04
C ASN A 884 -0.72 45.75 -21.32
N ARG A 885 -2.02 45.90 -21.54
CA ARG A 885 -2.59 46.68 -22.65
C ARG A 885 -2.09 48.13 -22.55
N GLY A 886 -1.70 48.71 -23.69
CA GLY A 886 -1.17 50.08 -23.77
C GLY A 886 0.28 50.29 -23.29
N ILE A 887 0.92 49.30 -22.65
CA ILE A 887 2.30 49.40 -22.12
C ILE A 887 3.20 48.37 -22.79
N ASN A 888 4.46 48.70 -23.10
CA ASN A 888 5.42 47.73 -23.63
C ASN A 888 5.71 46.62 -22.61
N GLY A 889 6.00 45.40 -23.11
CA GLY A 889 6.33 44.27 -22.24
C GLY A 889 7.60 44.53 -21.42
N LYS A 890 7.59 44.13 -20.15
CA LYS A 890 8.71 44.33 -19.22
C LYS A 890 9.29 42.99 -18.80
N PHE A 891 10.61 42.87 -18.92
CA PHE A 891 11.37 41.79 -18.30
C PHE A 891 11.55 42.03 -16.80
N VAL A 892 11.21 41.02 -16.01
CA VAL A 892 11.28 41.03 -14.54
C VAL A 892 12.04 39.80 -14.02
N TYR A 893 12.72 39.94 -12.88
CA TYR A 893 13.45 38.86 -12.22
C TYR A 893 13.57 39.09 -10.72
N ASP A 894 13.68 37.99 -9.97
CA ASP A 894 14.11 38.02 -8.58
C ASP A 894 14.96 36.80 -8.21
N SER A 895 15.61 36.87 -7.06
CA SER A 895 16.43 35.78 -6.54
C SER A 895 16.60 35.91 -5.05
N GLY A 896 16.82 34.78 -4.38
CA GLY A 896 17.00 34.76 -2.94
C GLY A 896 17.25 33.39 -2.36
N VAL A 897 17.05 33.30 -1.04
CA VAL A 897 17.23 32.09 -0.26
C VAL A 897 15.86 31.58 0.22
N ARG A 898 15.58 30.30 0.00
CA ARG A 898 14.41 29.61 0.56
C ARG A 898 14.87 28.70 1.69
N LEU A 899 14.23 28.85 2.84
CA LEU A 899 14.36 27.95 3.98
C LEU A 899 13.16 27.00 4.00
N ASN A 900 13.41 25.75 3.61
CA ASN A 900 12.43 24.68 3.54
C ASN A 900 12.48 23.86 4.84
N LEU A 901 11.88 24.41 5.91
CA LEU A 901 11.90 23.82 7.25
C LEU A 901 10.99 22.58 7.31
N VAL A 902 9.78 22.69 6.77
CA VAL A 902 8.87 21.56 6.53
C VAL A 902 8.18 21.79 5.18
N THR A 903 8.54 20.99 4.18
CA THR A 903 8.05 21.16 2.79
C THR A 903 6.53 21.21 2.71
N ASP A 904 6.02 22.18 1.98
CA ASP A 904 4.60 22.47 1.77
C ASP A 904 3.81 22.83 3.07
N TYR A 905 4.51 22.97 4.20
CA TYR A 905 3.89 23.25 5.51
C TYR A 905 4.39 24.55 6.12
N PHE A 906 5.72 24.72 6.21
CA PHE A 906 6.35 25.93 6.72
C PHE A 906 7.62 26.24 5.95
N GLU A 907 7.56 27.31 5.17
CA GLU A 907 8.66 27.75 4.32
C GLU A 907 8.83 29.27 4.41
N LEU A 908 10.08 29.71 4.36
CA LEU A 908 10.44 31.12 4.37
C LEU A 908 11.21 31.44 3.09
N TYR A 909 10.85 32.56 2.45
CA TYR A 909 11.57 33.11 1.31
C TYR A 909 12.17 34.45 1.71
N LEU A 910 13.47 34.56 1.49
CA LEU A 910 14.30 35.73 1.78
C LEU A 910 14.77 36.30 0.45
N PRO A 911 14.04 37.28 -0.14
CA PRO A 911 14.50 37.97 -1.35
C PRO A 911 15.87 38.60 -1.12
N VAL A 912 16.79 38.47 -2.08
CA VAL A 912 18.14 39.03 -1.99
C VAL A 912 18.35 40.08 -3.08
N HIS A 913 17.97 39.78 -4.32
CA HIS A 913 18.12 40.69 -5.44
C HIS A 913 16.94 40.58 -6.41
N SER A 914 16.42 41.71 -6.88
CA SER A 914 15.29 41.78 -7.82
C SER A 914 15.43 42.96 -8.79
N ASN A 915 14.41 43.27 -9.59
CA ASN A 915 14.35 44.55 -10.34
C ASN A 915 14.42 45.79 -9.45
N ASN A 916 14.18 45.67 -8.14
CA ASN A 916 14.36 46.75 -7.19
C ASN A 916 15.83 46.93 -6.75
N GLY A 917 16.75 46.06 -7.19
CA GLY A 917 18.16 46.05 -6.79
C GLY A 917 18.44 45.12 -5.60
N TRP A 918 19.38 45.52 -4.72
CA TRP A 918 19.79 44.74 -3.55
C TRP A 918 18.78 44.88 -2.38
N GLU A 919 17.83 43.95 -2.31
CA GLU A 919 16.67 43.99 -1.42
C GLU A 919 17.06 44.06 0.07
N VAL A 920 18.14 43.38 0.46
CA VAL A 920 18.60 43.26 1.87
C VAL A 920 19.01 44.62 2.46
N SER A 921 19.49 45.55 1.64
CA SER A 921 19.87 46.90 2.10
C SER A 921 18.71 47.88 2.16
N GLN A 922 17.54 47.51 1.65
CA GLN A 922 16.41 48.42 1.58
C GLN A 922 15.71 48.52 2.94
N PRO A 923 15.09 49.68 3.25
CA PRO A 923 14.27 49.83 4.46
C PRO A 923 13.19 48.75 4.56
N ASN A 924 12.82 48.41 5.80
CA ASN A 924 11.77 47.45 6.11
C ASN A 924 11.92 46.08 5.42
N TYR A 925 13.15 45.60 5.25
CA TYR A 925 13.42 44.28 4.64
C TYR A 925 12.59 43.13 5.26
N GLY A 926 12.34 43.19 6.58
CA GLY A 926 11.49 42.22 7.27
C GLY A 926 10.07 42.12 6.70
N GLU A 927 9.54 43.19 6.11
CA GLU A 927 8.21 43.21 5.48
C GLU A 927 8.19 42.52 4.10
N LYS A 928 9.36 42.24 3.53
CA LYS A 928 9.53 41.60 2.23
C LYS A 928 9.75 40.09 2.32
N ILE A 929 9.98 39.58 3.52
CA ILE A 929 10.10 38.15 3.77
C ILE A 929 8.74 37.51 3.51
N ARG A 930 8.70 36.46 2.69
CA ARG A 930 7.45 35.73 2.39
C ARG A 930 7.40 34.41 3.13
N PHE A 931 6.20 33.95 3.46
CA PHE A 931 6.03 32.64 4.09
C PHE A 931 4.90 31.82 3.48
N ILE A 932 5.07 30.50 3.54
CA ILE A 932 3.99 29.52 3.31
C ILE A 932 3.71 28.87 4.66
N ILE A 933 2.46 28.93 5.12
CA ILE A 933 1.98 28.20 6.29
C ILE A 933 0.72 27.42 5.88
N THR A 934 0.76 26.09 5.99
CA THR A 934 -0.41 25.23 5.73
C THR A 934 -0.79 24.45 6.97
N VAL A 935 -1.81 24.89 7.72
CA VAL A 935 -2.30 24.20 8.94
C VAL A 935 -3.32 23.10 8.59
N SER A 936 -3.02 22.22 7.63
CA SER A 936 -3.93 21.14 7.23
C SER A 936 -3.43 19.76 7.65
N PRO A 937 -4.16 19.05 8.55
CA PRO A 937 -3.87 17.64 8.88
C PRO A 937 -3.84 16.71 7.65
N LYS A 938 -4.53 17.09 6.56
CA LYS A 938 -4.57 16.33 5.30
C LYS A 938 -3.18 16.21 4.67
N THR A 939 -2.35 17.24 4.75
CA THR A 939 -0.98 17.23 4.20
C THR A 939 -0.10 16.17 4.87
N LEU A 940 -0.20 16.05 6.20
CA LEU A 940 0.49 15.01 6.98
C LEU A 940 0.02 13.60 6.60
N THR A 941 -1.30 13.39 6.48
CA THR A 941 -1.83 12.08 6.04
C THR A 941 -1.42 11.71 4.62
N GLY A 942 -1.18 12.70 3.75
CA GLY A 942 -0.73 12.51 2.37
C GLY A 942 0.65 11.84 2.26
N LEU A 943 1.54 12.08 3.22
CA LEU A 943 2.86 11.43 3.28
C LEU A 943 2.72 9.92 3.52
N PHE A 944 1.79 9.51 4.39
CA PHE A 944 1.50 8.10 4.65
C PHE A 944 0.85 7.43 3.44
N THR A 945 -0.14 8.08 2.80
CA THR A 945 -0.85 7.45 1.69
C THR A 945 0.07 7.14 0.52
N ARG A 946 0.99 8.05 0.17
CA ARG A 946 1.92 7.88 -0.96
C ARG A 946 2.83 6.64 -0.84
N LYS A 947 3.19 6.26 0.38
CA LYS A 947 4.04 5.09 0.63
C LYS A 947 3.28 3.76 0.50
N TRP A 948 1.97 3.78 0.74
CA TRP A 948 1.16 2.57 0.90
C TRP A 948 0.25 2.28 -0.29
N PHE A 949 -0.36 3.32 -0.88
CA PHE A 949 -1.34 3.27 -1.97
C PHE A 949 -0.82 4.02 -3.19
#